data_AF-A0AAE8F4U7-F1
#
_entry.id   AF-A0AAE8F4U7-F1
#
_cell.length_a   1.000
_cell.length_b   1.000
_cell.length_c   1.000
_cell.angle_alpha   90.00
_cell.angle_beta   90.00
_cell.angle_gamma   90.00
#
_symmetry.space_group_name_H-M   'P 1'
#
loop_
_entity.id
_entity.type
_entity.pdbx_description
1 polymer ?
#
loop_
_entity_poly.entity_id
_entity_poly.type
_entity_poly.pdbx_seq_one_letter_code
_entity_poly.pdbx_strand_id
1 'polypeptide(L)'
;MPSDRLRVGQCVVDVASREVHAPGAKRPLRLAPKSLSVLLTLARQPGQVVTREQLLAEVWPDTLPTNDVVTQAVTQLRKAFACHGGQRSEHIETIAKTGYRLMAAVVWEAHAAVLTTLPHEAPGVHSPQPAQADDGAVSASLSVSEQSGAAQHIHSYATPTQPVEPVAARPAASRQRRWMALAVAGVALLVVLGLAVQTMWHRGPAPEAAQAPAVLGSPKRPYQVITAGGGFDLTPSLSPDGAMVAYASLTGDRAGTSILVKTTDNAYPRVLETPAPGSSDRLPAWSPDGSEIAFSRQARDGVCRVMIAAATGPAAAREVARCDAADMLSFSWSPDGRALVFGSMTGTHGAARLRRLDLETGQWQTLDYSAQASDFDYAPRYSPDGHWIVFVRNPQLGDLWRIPAQGGAAERLTHDNADIRGWSWLPDGSGLIFGRRVDSEARLYRLDLIDSSLHDLGVDDAQAPDVAHGHLVFVQRKPQFGMYQVIHDSMNGGYIRRRLFPSSGRDDQPMIAPDGHQLIFASNRSGTYGLWWGDVSKSSSVRLIEGLRPDSRQAADWSADSQRVLVSGSDANGHAALFEVTPSTGKVVRLAVPQPRPLQAIHLPNPAHLLVLAAADDGHTFATLYDRRSSPWRALATLQDVSQLRLDRVSGHVLLTRLSGGGVWQIAPSLAANSLQAVDPQQPSRWRYRSWAPGMNGQLHYLSSTDTCATYDGELRSGRGQCLDAAKFSTINGFSLDPHDGALYVALAEEDGSSLAYMPLPQRSVASIGVLANLLSVLRKIAS
;
A
#
# COMPACT_ATOMS: atom_id res chain seq x y z
N MET A 1 -9.82 16.45 -16.89
CA MET A 1 -10.68 15.48 -16.16
C MET A 1 -12.14 15.76 -16.48
N PRO A 2 -13.04 14.77 -16.50
CA PRO A 2 -14.45 15.03 -16.21
C PRO A 2 -14.59 15.63 -14.80
N SER A 3 -15.65 16.37 -14.52
CA SER A 3 -15.79 17.11 -13.25
C SER A 3 -16.08 16.19 -12.06
N ASP A 4 -15.49 16.50 -10.90
CA ASP A 4 -15.76 15.76 -9.64
C ASP A 4 -17.19 15.95 -9.08
N ARG A 5 -18.05 16.70 -9.78
CA ARG A 5 -19.43 16.98 -9.39
C ARG A 5 -20.42 16.59 -10.49
N LEU A 6 -21.43 15.84 -10.07
CA LEU A 6 -22.46 15.20 -10.89
C LEU A 6 -23.84 15.63 -10.39
N ARG A 7 -24.59 16.40 -11.19
CA ARG A 7 -25.96 16.77 -10.87
C ARG A 7 -26.93 15.71 -11.38
N VAL A 8 -27.78 15.21 -10.48
CA VAL A 8 -28.80 14.16 -10.71
C VAL A 8 -30.15 14.74 -10.31
N GLY A 9 -30.93 15.17 -11.30
CA GLY A 9 -32.14 15.96 -11.09
C GLY A 9 -31.80 17.29 -10.41
N GLN A 10 -32.31 17.48 -9.20
CA GLN A 10 -32.03 18.64 -8.34
C GLN A 10 -30.94 18.37 -7.29
N CYS A 11 -30.43 17.14 -7.17
CA CYS A 11 -29.38 16.79 -6.22
C CYS A 11 -27.99 16.96 -6.86
N VAL A 12 -27.03 17.50 -6.12
CA VAL A 12 -25.62 17.54 -6.56
C VAL A 12 -24.84 16.48 -5.79
N VAL A 13 -24.15 15.60 -6.51
CA VAL A 13 -23.32 14.53 -5.96
C VAL A 13 -21.85 14.90 -6.17
N ASP A 14 -21.11 14.99 -5.09
CA ASP A 14 -19.67 15.17 -5.08
C ASP A 14 -19.00 13.79 -5.08
N VAL A 15 -18.32 13.46 -6.18
CA VAL A 15 -17.80 12.12 -6.48
C VAL A 15 -16.58 11.80 -5.60
N ALA A 16 -15.77 12.80 -5.25
CA ALA A 16 -14.57 12.64 -4.45
C ALA A 16 -14.87 12.40 -2.96
N SER A 17 -15.77 13.20 -2.37
CA SER A 17 -16.21 13.04 -0.97
C SER A 17 -17.22 11.90 -0.77
N ARG A 18 -17.92 11.53 -1.85
CA ARG A 18 -19.09 10.63 -1.91
C ARG A 18 -20.36 11.24 -1.31
N GLU A 19 -20.47 12.56 -1.23
CA GLU A 19 -21.57 13.28 -0.56
C GLU A 19 -22.65 13.75 -1.53
N VAL A 20 -23.92 13.56 -1.14
CA VAL A 20 -25.12 13.97 -1.89
C VAL A 20 -25.75 15.19 -1.21
N HIS A 21 -25.72 16.32 -1.90
CA HIS A 21 -26.37 17.57 -1.53
C HIS A 21 -27.75 17.63 -2.20
N ALA A 22 -28.78 17.20 -1.49
CA ALA A 22 -30.17 17.35 -1.91
C ALA A 22 -30.75 18.71 -1.45
N PRO A 23 -31.66 19.34 -2.21
CA PRO A 23 -32.29 20.60 -1.81
C PRO A 23 -32.97 20.50 -0.43
N GLY A 24 -32.77 21.52 0.41
CA GLY A 24 -33.36 21.58 1.75
C GLY A 24 -32.80 20.56 2.78
N ALA A 25 -31.82 19.73 2.42
CA ALA A 25 -31.18 18.80 3.36
C ALA A 25 -30.30 19.56 4.37
N LYS A 26 -30.55 19.41 5.67
CA LYS A 26 -29.77 20.07 6.75
C LYS A 26 -28.31 19.62 6.82
N ARG A 27 -27.97 18.47 6.25
CA ARG A 27 -26.63 17.91 6.08
C ARG A 27 -26.64 17.04 4.81
N PRO A 28 -25.54 16.95 4.05
CA PRO A 28 -25.45 16.02 2.91
C PRO A 28 -25.48 14.56 3.40
N LEU A 29 -25.90 13.64 2.52
CA LEU A 29 -25.86 12.20 2.80
C LEU A 29 -24.69 11.54 2.04
N ARG A 30 -23.80 10.86 2.76
CA ARG A 30 -22.66 10.15 2.16
C ARG A 30 -23.05 8.76 1.66
N LEU A 31 -22.57 8.41 0.47
CA LEU A 31 -22.77 7.11 -0.17
C LEU A 31 -21.65 6.13 0.19
N ALA A 32 -22.00 4.85 0.30
CA ALA A 32 -21.00 3.78 0.30
C ALA A 32 -20.30 3.72 -1.07
N PRO A 33 -19.02 3.31 -1.17
CA PRO A 33 -18.28 3.35 -2.44
C PRO A 33 -18.99 2.58 -3.57
N LYS A 34 -19.50 1.38 -3.27
CA LYS A 34 -20.28 0.56 -4.22
C LYS A 34 -21.61 1.20 -4.62
N SER A 35 -22.27 1.93 -3.72
CA SER A 35 -23.51 2.66 -4.04
C SER A 35 -23.24 3.85 -4.98
N LEU A 36 -22.13 4.56 -4.78
CA LEU A 36 -21.67 5.57 -5.74
C LEU A 36 -21.28 4.92 -7.08
N SER A 37 -20.60 3.76 -7.08
CA SER A 37 -20.30 3.03 -8.32
C SER A 37 -21.57 2.62 -9.08
N VAL A 38 -22.61 2.12 -8.40
CA VAL A 38 -23.93 1.84 -9.00
C VAL A 38 -24.54 3.11 -9.59
N LEU A 39 -24.47 4.25 -8.89
CA LEU A 39 -24.93 5.53 -9.43
C LEU A 39 -24.15 5.94 -10.68
N LEU A 40 -22.82 5.80 -10.68
CA LEU A 40 -21.98 6.16 -11.83
C LEU A 40 -22.25 5.28 -13.05
N THR A 41 -22.42 3.97 -12.88
CA THR A 41 -22.85 3.08 -13.96
C THR A 41 -24.24 3.46 -14.49
N LEU A 42 -25.22 3.69 -13.61
CA LEU A 42 -26.55 4.18 -14.00
C LEU A 42 -26.50 5.56 -14.70
N ALA A 43 -25.60 6.44 -14.29
CA ALA A 43 -25.43 7.79 -14.83
C ALA A 43 -24.68 7.84 -16.18
N ARG A 44 -24.02 6.76 -16.59
CA ARG A 44 -23.51 6.58 -17.97
C ARG A 44 -24.63 6.31 -18.97
N GLN A 45 -25.75 5.76 -18.52
CA GLN A 45 -26.87 5.30 -19.36
C GLN A 45 -28.23 5.82 -18.82
N PRO A 46 -28.41 7.14 -18.63
CA PRO A 46 -29.64 7.71 -18.07
C PRO A 46 -30.86 7.37 -18.96
N GLY A 47 -31.99 7.06 -18.34
CA GLY A 47 -33.20 6.59 -19.01
C GLY A 47 -33.16 5.15 -19.53
N GLN A 48 -32.01 4.47 -19.54
CA GLN A 48 -31.89 3.07 -19.97
C GLN A 48 -31.95 2.10 -18.78
N VAL A 49 -32.22 0.83 -19.05
CA VAL A 49 -32.26 -0.23 -18.03
C VAL A 49 -30.88 -0.89 -17.95
N VAL A 50 -30.19 -0.71 -16.83
CA VAL A 50 -28.99 -1.48 -16.51
C VAL A 50 -29.43 -2.75 -15.78
N THR A 51 -29.02 -3.92 -16.27
CA THR A 51 -29.46 -5.20 -15.70
C THR A 51 -28.79 -5.49 -14.35
N ARG A 52 -29.31 -6.46 -13.59
CA ARG A 52 -28.66 -6.87 -12.33
C ARG A 52 -27.30 -7.50 -12.59
N GLU A 53 -27.20 -8.34 -13.61
CA GLU A 53 -25.95 -8.99 -14.04
C GLU A 53 -24.90 -7.95 -14.44
N GLN A 54 -25.30 -6.90 -15.18
CA GLN A 54 -24.40 -5.81 -15.55
C GLN A 54 -23.95 -4.98 -14.32
N LEU A 55 -24.86 -4.66 -13.40
CA LEU A 55 -24.50 -3.97 -12.15
C LEU A 55 -23.57 -4.81 -11.27
N LEU A 56 -23.81 -6.13 -11.18
CA LEU A 56 -22.93 -7.07 -10.49
C LEU A 56 -21.54 -7.11 -11.15
N ALA A 57 -21.47 -7.24 -12.48
CA ALA A 57 -20.22 -7.32 -13.23
C ALA A 57 -19.42 -6.00 -13.25
N GLU A 58 -20.06 -4.84 -13.38
CA GLU A 58 -19.36 -3.54 -13.38
C GLU A 58 -18.91 -3.11 -11.98
N VAL A 59 -19.74 -3.32 -10.95
CA VAL A 59 -19.51 -2.77 -9.60
C VAL A 59 -18.89 -3.79 -8.64
N TRP A 60 -19.03 -5.09 -8.90
CA TRP A 60 -18.50 -6.18 -8.07
C TRP A 60 -17.71 -7.27 -8.86
N PRO A 61 -16.86 -6.92 -9.86
CA PRO A 61 -16.19 -7.90 -10.74
C PRO A 61 -15.33 -8.94 -10.00
N ASP A 62 -14.69 -8.54 -8.90
CA ASP A 62 -13.71 -9.36 -8.17
C ASP A 62 -14.36 -10.24 -7.08
N THR A 63 -15.69 -10.42 -7.09
CA THR A 63 -16.49 -11.07 -6.04
C THR A 63 -17.71 -11.80 -6.60
N LEU A 64 -18.30 -12.73 -5.83
CA LEU A 64 -19.57 -13.42 -6.18
C LEU A 64 -20.74 -13.01 -5.26
N PRO A 65 -21.21 -11.75 -5.27
CA PRO A 65 -22.29 -11.32 -4.39
C PRO A 65 -23.68 -11.69 -4.93
N THR A 66 -24.66 -11.75 -4.02
CA THR A 66 -26.07 -11.96 -4.36
C THR A 66 -26.74 -10.67 -4.86
N ASN A 67 -27.93 -10.79 -5.45
CA ASN A 67 -28.76 -9.67 -5.91
C ASN A 67 -29.16 -8.67 -4.78
N ASP A 68 -28.95 -9.04 -3.52
CA ASP A 68 -29.25 -8.22 -2.35
C ASP A 68 -28.32 -7.01 -2.26
N VAL A 69 -27.04 -7.11 -2.65
CA VAL A 69 -26.10 -5.98 -2.58
C VAL A 69 -26.48 -4.85 -3.54
N VAL A 70 -26.98 -5.21 -4.73
CA VAL A 70 -27.51 -4.24 -5.72
C VAL A 70 -28.79 -3.59 -5.17
N THR A 71 -29.65 -4.39 -4.54
CA THR A 71 -30.90 -3.92 -3.93
C THR A 71 -30.63 -2.96 -2.75
N GLN A 72 -29.63 -3.25 -1.92
CA GLN A 72 -29.17 -2.39 -0.83
C GLN A 72 -28.56 -1.08 -1.37
N ALA A 73 -27.69 -1.15 -2.38
CA ALA A 73 -27.08 0.01 -3.01
C ALA A 73 -28.12 0.97 -3.60
N VAL A 74 -29.07 0.46 -4.39
CA VAL A 74 -30.18 1.26 -4.95
C VAL A 74 -31.10 1.82 -3.84
N THR A 75 -31.28 1.08 -2.74
CA THR A 75 -32.03 1.58 -1.57
C THR A 75 -31.32 2.75 -0.89
N GLN A 76 -29.98 2.71 -0.78
CA GLN A 76 -29.20 3.85 -0.27
C GLN A 76 -29.31 5.07 -1.21
N LEU A 77 -29.22 4.87 -2.53
CA LEU A 77 -29.36 5.94 -3.52
C LEU A 77 -30.75 6.60 -3.47
N ARG A 78 -31.82 5.82 -3.42
CA ARG A 78 -33.19 6.36 -3.24
C ARG A 78 -33.33 7.14 -1.94
N LYS A 79 -32.69 6.71 -0.85
CA LYS A 79 -32.66 7.46 0.42
C LYS A 79 -31.85 8.76 0.33
N ALA A 80 -30.83 8.82 -0.51
CA ALA A 80 -30.00 10.01 -0.71
C ALA A 80 -30.71 11.12 -1.50
N PHE A 81 -31.54 10.75 -2.48
CA PHE A 81 -32.24 11.72 -3.32
C PHE A 81 -33.61 12.18 -2.76
N ALA A 82 -34.26 11.38 -1.90
CA ALA A 82 -35.62 11.64 -1.42
C ALA A 82 -35.71 12.59 -0.19
N CYS A 83 -34.93 13.67 -0.14
CA CYS A 83 -35.01 14.64 0.95
C CYS A 83 -36.26 15.53 0.82
N HIS A 84 -37.20 15.36 1.75
CA HIS A 84 -38.54 15.97 1.83
C HIS A 84 -39.58 15.45 0.80
N GLY A 85 -40.37 14.45 1.23
CA GLY A 85 -41.74 14.20 0.74
C GLY A 85 -41.90 13.51 -0.61
N GLY A 86 -40.95 13.64 -1.54
CA GLY A 86 -40.99 13.00 -2.86
C GLY A 86 -41.11 11.47 -2.79
N GLN A 87 -41.76 10.86 -3.79
CA GLN A 87 -41.93 9.41 -3.84
C GLN A 87 -40.58 8.70 -4.06
N ARG A 88 -40.42 7.52 -3.43
CA ARG A 88 -39.20 6.68 -3.52
C ARG A 88 -38.82 6.24 -4.94
N SER A 89 -39.68 6.47 -5.93
CA SER A 89 -39.60 6.08 -7.34
C SER A 89 -39.03 7.16 -8.28
N GLU A 90 -39.10 8.45 -7.91
CA GLU A 90 -38.88 9.57 -8.86
C GLU A 90 -37.49 9.59 -9.51
N HIS A 91 -36.46 9.16 -8.79
CA HIS A 91 -35.07 9.24 -9.27
C HIS A 91 -34.58 7.93 -9.89
N ILE A 92 -34.96 6.77 -9.33
CA ILE A 92 -34.56 5.44 -9.82
C ILE A 92 -35.78 4.52 -9.84
N GLU A 93 -36.07 3.95 -11.00
CA GLU A 93 -37.11 2.93 -11.24
C GLU A 93 -36.56 1.51 -11.01
N THR A 94 -37.39 0.59 -10.51
CA THR A 94 -37.06 -0.85 -10.46
C THR A 94 -37.75 -1.56 -11.61
N ILE A 95 -37.00 -2.16 -12.54
CA ILE A 95 -37.59 -3.06 -13.53
C ILE A 95 -37.62 -4.46 -12.93
N ALA A 96 -38.84 -4.98 -12.70
CA ALA A 96 -39.08 -6.27 -12.08
C ALA A 96 -38.30 -7.38 -12.78
N LYS A 97 -37.64 -8.24 -11.99
CA LYS A 97 -36.74 -9.33 -12.43
C LYS A 97 -35.55 -8.96 -13.33
N THR A 98 -35.47 -7.72 -13.86
CA THR A 98 -34.52 -7.33 -14.92
C THR A 98 -33.40 -6.44 -14.40
N GLY A 99 -33.72 -5.27 -13.85
CA GLY A 99 -32.70 -4.27 -13.54
C GLY A 99 -33.23 -3.00 -12.89
N TYR A 100 -32.50 -1.91 -13.09
CA TYR A 100 -32.84 -0.57 -12.58
C TYR A 100 -32.59 0.49 -13.66
N ARG A 101 -33.33 1.58 -13.60
CA ARG A 101 -33.25 2.71 -14.54
C ARG A 101 -33.16 4.03 -13.78
N LEU A 102 -32.21 4.88 -14.12
CA LEU A 102 -32.10 6.24 -13.58
C LEU A 102 -33.03 7.17 -14.40
N MET A 103 -34.05 7.72 -13.74
CA MET A 103 -35.07 8.57 -14.36
C MET A 103 -34.73 10.06 -14.27
N ALA A 104 -33.92 10.45 -13.28
CA ALA A 104 -33.48 11.82 -13.11
C ALA A 104 -32.46 12.23 -14.18
N ALA A 105 -32.59 13.45 -14.73
CA ALA A 105 -31.66 14.01 -15.70
C ALA A 105 -30.25 14.15 -15.10
N VAL A 106 -29.21 13.83 -15.89
CA VAL A 106 -27.80 13.81 -15.45
C VAL A 106 -27.01 14.91 -16.15
N VAL A 107 -26.28 15.73 -15.40
CA VAL A 107 -25.39 16.77 -15.93
C VAL A 107 -24.09 16.80 -15.13
N TRP A 108 -22.94 16.82 -15.81
CA TRP A 108 -21.62 17.03 -15.20
C TRP A 108 -21.33 18.54 -15.09
N GLU A 109 -20.97 19.04 -13.90
CA GLU A 109 -20.71 20.47 -13.68
C GLU A 109 -19.30 20.87 -14.14
N ALA A 110 -19.17 21.30 -15.40
CA ALA A 110 -17.90 21.79 -15.94
C ALA A 110 -17.35 22.99 -15.14
N HIS A 111 -16.03 23.05 -14.97
CA HIS A 111 -15.35 24.07 -14.17
C HIS A 111 -15.61 25.48 -14.74
N ALA A 112 -16.29 26.32 -13.96
CA ALA A 112 -16.32 27.76 -14.22
C ALA A 112 -14.94 28.34 -13.86
N ALA A 113 -14.11 28.57 -14.88
CA ALA A 113 -12.91 29.39 -14.73
C ALA A 113 -13.34 30.83 -14.42
N VAL A 114 -13.00 31.34 -13.23
CA VAL A 114 -13.36 32.69 -12.81
C VAL A 114 -12.46 33.70 -13.53
N LEU A 115 -12.85 34.07 -14.75
CA LEU A 115 -12.34 35.24 -15.44
C LEU A 115 -12.94 36.49 -14.79
N THR A 116 -12.09 37.28 -14.15
CA THR A 116 -12.50 38.50 -13.44
C THR A 116 -12.84 39.62 -14.43
N THR A 117 -14.11 39.70 -14.86
CA THR A 117 -14.60 40.82 -15.66
C THR A 117 -14.87 42.04 -14.78
N LEU A 118 -13.99 43.03 -14.86
CA LEU A 118 -14.30 44.39 -14.40
C LEU A 118 -15.44 44.97 -15.26
N PRO A 119 -16.34 45.79 -14.68
CA PRO A 119 -17.39 46.44 -15.45
C PRO A 119 -16.82 47.60 -16.27
N HIS A 120 -17.21 47.67 -17.54
CA HIS A 120 -17.09 48.90 -18.33
C HIS A 120 -18.34 49.11 -19.18
N GLU A 121 -18.64 50.36 -19.49
CA GLU A 121 -19.94 50.78 -20.01
C GLU A 121 -20.12 50.47 -21.50
N ALA A 122 -21.38 50.23 -21.88
CA ALA A 122 -21.84 50.36 -23.27
C ALA A 122 -22.55 51.72 -23.41
N PRO A 123 -22.59 52.33 -24.61
CA PRO A 123 -23.74 51.99 -25.47
C PRO A 123 -23.49 51.99 -26.99
N GLY A 124 -24.15 51.04 -27.68
CA GLY A 124 -24.55 51.16 -29.09
C GLY A 124 -23.55 50.68 -30.16
N VAL A 125 -23.97 50.47 -31.41
CA VAL A 125 -25.35 50.43 -31.98
C VAL A 125 -25.33 49.61 -33.29
N HIS A 126 -26.44 48.93 -33.61
CA HIS A 126 -26.81 48.28 -34.89
C HIS A 126 -25.78 47.49 -35.73
N SER A 127 -26.09 46.20 -35.95
CA SER A 127 -25.81 45.49 -37.21
C SER A 127 -26.62 46.12 -38.37
N PRO A 128 -26.16 46.03 -39.64
CA PRO A 128 -26.55 44.86 -40.43
C PRO A 128 -25.52 44.36 -41.49
N GLN A 129 -25.71 43.10 -41.90
CA GLN A 129 -25.25 42.48 -43.17
C GLN A 129 -26.27 42.88 -44.29
N PRO A 130 -26.03 42.78 -45.63
CA PRO A 130 -25.10 41.83 -46.29
C PRO A 130 -24.46 42.19 -47.66
N ALA A 131 -23.73 41.20 -48.20
CA ALA A 131 -23.62 40.80 -49.63
C ALA A 131 -22.76 41.60 -50.65
N GLN A 132 -21.92 40.83 -51.38
CA GLN A 132 -21.50 40.98 -52.81
C GLN A 132 -20.67 42.24 -53.23
N ALA A 133 -19.85 42.24 -54.30
CA ALA A 133 -19.17 41.19 -55.06
C ALA A 133 -18.05 41.80 -55.96
N ASP A 134 -17.26 40.92 -56.60
CA ASP A 134 -16.44 41.08 -57.82
C ASP A 134 -15.18 42.02 -57.92
N ASP A 135 -14.18 41.42 -58.59
CA ASP A 135 -13.15 41.96 -59.51
C ASP A 135 -12.16 43.10 -59.16
N GLY A 136 -10.91 42.92 -59.66
CA GLY A 136 -9.87 43.96 -59.71
C GLY A 136 -8.43 43.45 -59.66
N ALA A 137 -7.90 42.87 -60.76
CA ALA A 137 -6.50 42.40 -60.84
C ALA A 137 -5.49 43.54 -61.09
N VAL A 138 -4.18 43.27 -60.89
CA VAL A 138 -3.06 43.52 -61.84
C VAL A 138 -1.66 43.22 -61.22
N SER A 139 -0.89 42.33 -61.88
CA SER A 139 0.60 42.20 -62.00
C SER A 139 1.53 42.26 -60.75
N ALA A 140 2.77 41.74 -60.71
CA ALA A 140 3.74 41.22 -61.71
C ALA A 140 4.84 40.38 -60.98
N SER A 141 5.82 39.67 -61.56
CA SER A 141 6.04 39.06 -62.90
C SER A 141 7.40 38.32 -62.96
N LEU A 142 7.50 37.18 -63.69
CA LEU A 142 8.74 36.50 -64.18
C LEU A 142 9.63 35.82 -63.09
N SER A 143 10.45 34.78 -63.34
CA SER A 143 10.90 34.05 -64.56
C SER A 143 10.91 32.51 -64.30
N VAL A 144 10.92 31.52 -65.24
CA VAL A 144 11.64 31.30 -66.52
C VAL A 144 13.16 31.12 -66.26
N SER A 145 13.94 30.12 -66.73
CA SER A 145 13.82 28.98 -67.70
C SER A 145 14.99 27.97 -67.51
N GLU A 146 15.06 26.70 -67.97
CA GLU A 146 14.09 25.63 -68.34
C GLU A 146 14.82 24.28 -68.68
N GLN A 147 14.04 23.19 -68.87
CA GLN A 147 14.26 21.97 -69.70
C GLN A 147 15.63 21.24 -69.86
N SER A 148 15.59 19.89 -69.77
CA SER A 148 15.72 18.90 -70.89
C SER A 148 16.34 17.56 -70.42
N GLY A 149 16.03 16.37 -70.96
CA GLY A 149 14.98 15.88 -71.88
C GLY A 149 14.66 14.39 -71.56
N ALA A 150 13.48 13.85 -71.87
CA ALA A 150 13.20 13.01 -73.06
C ALA A 150 14.22 11.86 -73.27
N ALA A 151 13.88 10.57 -73.48
CA ALA A 151 12.78 9.93 -74.24
C ALA A 151 12.84 8.38 -73.98
N GLN A 152 11.87 7.49 -74.30
CA GLN A 152 10.51 7.55 -74.86
C GLN A 152 9.79 6.17 -74.71
N HIS A 153 8.44 6.18 -74.72
CA HIS A 153 7.46 5.24 -75.34
C HIS A 153 7.56 3.68 -75.29
N ILE A 154 6.49 2.90 -75.54
CA ILE A 154 5.06 2.95 -75.13
C ILE A 154 4.37 1.61 -75.52
N HIS A 155 3.36 1.14 -74.76
CA HIS A 155 2.36 0.09 -75.12
C HIS A 155 2.85 -1.36 -75.43
N SER A 156 2.03 -2.42 -75.47
CA SER A 156 0.78 -2.78 -74.74
C SER A 156 0.39 -4.27 -74.98
N TYR A 157 -0.31 -4.88 -74.00
CA TYR A 157 -1.18 -6.09 -74.06
C TYR A 157 -0.63 -7.51 -74.34
N ALA A 158 -1.38 -8.47 -73.75
CA ALA A 158 -1.63 -9.87 -74.12
C ALA A 158 -0.55 -10.98 -73.96
N THR A 159 -0.90 -11.98 -73.13
CA THR A 159 -0.48 -13.40 -73.25
C THR A 159 -1.17 -14.04 -74.46
N PRO A 160 -0.57 -15.03 -75.18
CA PRO A 160 -0.66 -16.44 -74.72
C PRO A 160 0.46 -17.43 -75.20
N THR A 161 0.31 -18.71 -74.81
CA THR A 161 0.85 -19.95 -75.45
C THR A 161 2.35 -20.30 -75.42
N GLN A 162 2.63 -21.62 -75.42
CA GLN A 162 3.96 -22.26 -75.51
C GLN A 162 4.35 -22.56 -76.97
N PRO A 163 5.63 -22.92 -77.24
CA PRO A 163 5.87 -24.33 -77.62
C PRO A 163 7.20 -24.97 -77.12
N VAL A 164 7.12 -26.24 -76.68
CA VAL A 164 7.81 -27.46 -77.22
C VAL A 164 8.93 -27.20 -78.27
N GLU A 165 10.17 -27.74 -78.21
CA GLU A 165 10.89 -28.66 -77.29
C GLU A 165 12.42 -28.30 -77.28
N PRO A 166 13.51 -29.15 -77.21
CA PRO A 166 13.68 -30.62 -77.21
C PRO A 166 14.41 -31.27 -75.99
N VAL A 167 14.33 -32.61 -75.91
CA VAL A 167 14.99 -33.46 -74.90
C VAL A 167 16.53 -33.52 -74.98
N ALA A 168 17.20 -33.52 -73.81
CA ALA A 168 18.56 -34.00 -73.61
C ALA A 168 18.59 -35.16 -72.58
N ALA A 169 19.49 -36.14 -72.76
CA ALA A 169 19.41 -37.45 -72.10
C ALA A 169 19.92 -37.49 -70.64
N ARG A 170 19.36 -38.41 -69.84
CA ARG A 170 19.77 -38.69 -68.45
C ARG A 170 21.03 -39.57 -68.38
N PRO A 171 22.05 -39.23 -67.56
CA PRO A 171 22.92 -40.24 -66.96
C PRO A 171 22.20 -40.91 -65.76
N ALA A 172 22.33 -42.23 -65.61
CA ALA A 172 21.74 -42.96 -64.48
C ALA A 172 22.67 -42.94 -63.27
N ALA A 173 22.22 -42.38 -62.13
CA ALA A 173 23.02 -42.27 -60.90
C ALA A 173 22.36 -42.98 -59.69
N SER A 174 23.02 -44.06 -59.27
CA SER A 174 22.88 -44.84 -58.02
C SER A 174 21.55 -44.83 -57.22
N ARG A 175 20.99 -46.04 -57.06
CA ARG A 175 19.87 -46.41 -56.15
C ARG A 175 20.07 -45.91 -54.71
N GLN A 176 21.32 -45.75 -54.28
CA GLN A 176 21.76 -45.35 -52.95
C GLN A 176 21.33 -43.91 -52.56
N ARG A 177 21.37 -42.95 -53.51
CA ARG A 177 20.92 -41.56 -53.27
C ARG A 177 19.43 -41.49 -52.91
N ARG A 178 18.59 -42.40 -53.44
CA ARG A 178 17.15 -42.45 -53.12
C ARG A 178 16.88 -42.92 -51.70
N TRP A 179 17.66 -43.88 -51.18
CA TRP A 179 17.53 -44.32 -49.78
C TRP A 179 17.95 -43.23 -48.79
N MET A 180 19.02 -42.48 -49.07
CA MET A 180 19.39 -41.32 -48.25
C MET A 180 18.31 -40.22 -48.30
N ALA A 181 17.75 -39.92 -49.46
CA ALA A 181 16.66 -38.95 -49.58
C ALA A 181 15.40 -39.38 -48.81
N LEU A 182 15.04 -40.67 -48.85
CA LEU A 182 13.92 -41.22 -48.08
C LEU A 182 14.19 -41.25 -46.57
N ALA A 183 15.43 -41.53 -46.14
CA ALA A 183 15.82 -41.47 -44.74
C ALA A 183 15.77 -40.03 -44.19
N VAL A 184 16.30 -39.06 -44.93
CA VAL A 184 16.22 -37.63 -44.56
C VAL A 184 14.78 -37.13 -44.56
N ALA A 185 13.95 -37.52 -45.53
CA ALA A 185 12.52 -37.20 -45.53
C ALA A 185 11.77 -37.84 -44.35
N GLY A 186 12.11 -39.09 -43.98
CA GLY A 186 11.56 -39.77 -42.81
C GLY A 186 11.94 -39.09 -41.49
N VAL A 187 13.21 -38.70 -41.32
CA VAL A 187 13.67 -37.94 -40.15
C VAL A 187 13.02 -36.56 -40.10
N ALA A 188 12.91 -35.85 -41.23
CA ALA A 188 12.21 -34.57 -41.30
C ALA A 188 10.72 -34.71 -40.93
N LEU A 189 10.05 -35.76 -41.41
CA LEU A 189 8.66 -36.06 -41.06
C LEU A 189 8.50 -36.39 -39.57
N LEU A 190 9.44 -37.13 -38.98
CA LEU A 190 9.45 -37.44 -37.54
C LEU A 190 9.73 -36.19 -36.68
N VAL A 191 10.59 -35.27 -37.13
CA VAL A 191 10.80 -33.97 -36.47
C VAL A 191 9.56 -33.10 -36.56
N VAL A 192 8.88 -33.07 -37.72
CA VAL A 192 7.60 -32.35 -37.88
C VAL A 192 6.49 -32.97 -37.04
N LEU A 193 6.39 -34.30 -36.94
CA LEU A 193 5.45 -34.96 -36.03
C LEU A 193 5.81 -34.71 -34.56
N GLY A 194 7.09 -34.74 -34.19
CA GLY A 194 7.56 -34.44 -32.84
C GLY A 194 7.20 -33.01 -32.43
N LEU A 195 7.44 -32.04 -33.31
CA LEU A 195 7.01 -30.64 -33.12
C LEU A 195 5.48 -30.51 -33.08
N ALA A 196 4.75 -31.22 -33.93
CA ALA A 196 3.28 -31.22 -33.91
C ALA A 196 2.74 -31.75 -32.57
N VAL A 197 3.20 -32.92 -32.12
CA VAL A 197 2.85 -33.51 -30.82
C VAL A 197 3.28 -32.58 -29.67
N GLN A 198 4.45 -31.96 -29.74
CA GLN A 198 4.88 -30.97 -28.74
C GLN A 198 3.97 -29.74 -28.73
N THR A 199 3.51 -29.22 -29.88
CA THR A 199 2.51 -28.14 -29.92
C THR A 199 1.11 -28.58 -29.49
N MET A 200 0.78 -29.88 -29.56
CA MET A 200 -0.46 -30.43 -29.03
C MET A 200 -0.38 -30.69 -27.52
N TRP A 201 0.78 -31.02 -26.96
CA TRP A 201 0.97 -31.10 -25.50
C TRP A 201 1.12 -29.71 -24.85
N HIS A 202 1.70 -28.72 -25.55
CA HIS A 202 1.69 -27.32 -25.10
C HIS A 202 0.33 -26.63 -25.33
N ARG A 203 -0.55 -27.21 -26.15
CA ARG A 203 -1.98 -26.86 -26.21
C ARG A 203 -2.77 -27.80 -25.29
N GLY A 204 -2.68 -27.54 -23.98
CA GLY A 204 -3.61 -28.12 -23.01
C GLY A 204 -5.08 -27.94 -23.44
N PRO A 205 -6.01 -28.78 -22.93
CA PRO A 205 -7.40 -28.77 -23.34
C PRO A 205 -7.98 -27.36 -23.23
N ALA A 206 -8.63 -26.90 -24.31
CA ALA A 206 -9.17 -25.55 -24.37
C ALA A 206 -10.17 -25.34 -23.23
N PRO A 207 -10.04 -24.28 -22.42
CA PRO A 207 -10.99 -24.01 -21.35
C PRO A 207 -12.29 -23.49 -21.97
N GLU A 208 -13.20 -24.39 -22.33
CA GLU A 208 -14.59 -24.08 -22.70
C GLU A 208 -15.44 -23.72 -21.46
N ALA A 209 -14.87 -22.89 -20.59
CA ALA A 209 -15.62 -22.07 -19.65
C ALA A 209 -16.04 -20.81 -20.41
N ALA A 210 -17.34 -20.62 -20.60
CA ALA A 210 -17.87 -19.48 -21.34
C ALA A 210 -17.44 -18.15 -20.70
N GLN A 211 -16.44 -17.49 -21.30
CA GLN A 211 -16.02 -16.17 -20.88
C GLN A 211 -17.15 -15.18 -21.18
N ALA A 212 -17.81 -14.69 -20.13
CA ALA A 212 -18.72 -13.55 -20.25
C ALA A 212 -17.96 -12.38 -20.91
N PRO A 213 -18.60 -11.62 -21.83
CA PRO A 213 -17.92 -10.63 -22.63
C PRO A 213 -17.22 -9.60 -21.75
N ALA A 214 -15.89 -9.49 -21.91
CA ALA A 214 -15.04 -8.74 -21.00
C ALA A 214 -15.38 -7.24 -21.02
N VAL A 215 -15.80 -6.72 -19.86
CA VAL A 215 -16.08 -5.29 -19.68
C VAL A 215 -14.79 -4.48 -19.82
N LEU A 216 -14.79 -3.53 -20.75
CA LEU A 216 -13.64 -2.65 -20.99
C LEU A 216 -13.42 -1.71 -19.79
N GLY A 217 -12.23 -1.77 -19.18
CA GLY A 217 -11.76 -0.76 -18.22
C GLY A 217 -11.55 -1.21 -16.77
N SER A 218 -11.98 -2.40 -16.37
CA SER A 218 -11.61 -2.96 -15.06
C SER A 218 -10.14 -3.44 -15.07
N PRO A 219 -9.25 -2.95 -14.19
CA PRO A 219 -7.87 -3.43 -14.13
C PRO A 219 -7.86 -4.88 -13.61
N LYS A 220 -7.37 -5.83 -14.43
CA LYS A 220 -7.22 -7.22 -14.03
C LYS A 220 -6.21 -7.32 -12.88
N ARG A 221 -6.71 -7.50 -11.65
CA ARG A 221 -5.88 -7.86 -10.49
C ARG A 221 -5.31 -9.27 -10.70
N PRO A 222 -4.06 -9.55 -10.32
CA PRO A 222 -3.47 -10.89 -10.45
C PRO A 222 -3.90 -11.86 -9.33
N TYR A 223 -4.89 -11.49 -8.51
CA TYR A 223 -5.31 -12.21 -7.30
C TYR A 223 -6.83 -12.19 -7.11
N GLN A 224 -7.34 -13.20 -6.40
CA GLN A 224 -8.72 -13.31 -5.95
C GLN A 224 -8.81 -13.00 -4.45
N VAL A 225 -9.87 -12.33 -4.00
CA VAL A 225 -10.16 -12.17 -2.56
C VAL A 225 -10.93 -13.40 -2.05
N ILE A 226 -10.41 -14.05 -1.01
CA ILE A 226 -10.91 -15.33 -0.46
C ILE A 226 -11.49 -15.21 0.96
N THR A 227 -11.63 -13.99 1.50
CA THR A 227 -12.49 -13.72 2.65
C THR A 227 -13.32 -12.46 2.40
N ALA A 228 -14.59 -12.47 2.79
CA ALA A 228 -15.53 -11.39 2.51
C ALA A 228 -16.42 -11.12 3.73
N GLY A 229 -15.96 -10.21 4.59
CA GLY A 229 -16.65 -9.73 5.77
C GLY A 229 -15.89 -8.52 6.33
N GLY A 230 -16.60 -7.52 6.85
CA GLY A 230 -16.01 -6.23 7.26
C GLY A 230 -15.23 -6.26 8.58
N GLY A 231 -14.50 -7.35 8.85
CA GLY A 231 -13.65 -7.53 10.02
C GLY A 231 -12.16 -7.32 9.72
N PHE A 232 -11.32 -7.92 10.56
CA PHE A 232 -9.87 -7.92 10.40
C PHE A 232 -9.37 -9.35 10.26
N ASP A 233 -9.29 -9.85 9.02
CA ASP A 233 -8.61 -11.10 8.71
C ASP A 233 -7.11 -10.85 8.64
N LEU A 234 -6.34 -11.50 9.51
CA LEU A 234 -4.94 -11.18 9.78
C LEU A 234 -4.06 -12.42 9.86
N THR A 235 -2.77 -12.22 9.55
CA THR A 235 -1.70 -13.22 9.69
C THR A 235 -2.09 -14.59 9.13
N PRO A 236 -2.31 -14.70 7.80
CA PRO A 236 -2.62 -15.97 7.17
C PRO A 236 -1.38 -16.87 7.16
N SER A 237 -1.62 -18.18 7.20
CA SER A 237 -0.64 -19.20 6.85
C SER A 237 -1.29 -20.27 5.98
N LEU A 238 -0.61 -20.67 4.90
CA LEU A 238 -1.06 -21.75 4.01
C LEU A 238 -0.70 -23.11 4.60
N SER A 239 -1.52 -24.12 4.32
CA SER A 239 -1.10 -25.51 4.49
C SER A 239 0.05 -25.85 3.52
N PRO A 240 0.92 -26.84 3.81
CA PRO A 240 2.07 -27.17 2.96
C PRO A 240 1.71 -27.55 1.50
N ASP A 241 0.48 -28.00 1.25
CA ASP A 241 -0.09 -28.32 -0.06
C ASP A 241 -0.80 -27.14 -0.76
N GLY A 242 -0.95 -25.99 -0.09
CA GLY A 242 -1.66 -24.81 -0.59
C GLY A 242 -3.19 -24.94 -0.66
N ALA A 243 -3.78 -26.08 -0.25
CA ALA A 243 -5.21 -26.34 -0.36
C ALA A 243 -6.04 -25.59 0.71
N MET A 244 -5.43 -25.24 1.84
CA MET A 244 -6.07 -24.57 2.98
C MET A 244 -5.30 -23.33 3.44
N VAL A 245 -6.01 -22.42 4.09
CA VAL A 245 -5.45 -21.28 4.82
C VAL A 245 -5.99 -21.27 6.26
N ALA A 246 -5.08 -21.05 7.21
CA ALA A 246 -5.41 -20.73 8.60
C ALA A 246 -5.14 -19.24 8.84
N TYR A 247 -6.02 -18.55 9.56
CA TYR A 247 -5.93 -17.10 9.78
C TYR A 247 -6.62 -16.65 11.06
N ALA A 248 -6.21 -15.51 11.61
CA ALA A 248 -6.88 -14.91 12.75
C ALA A 248 -8.01 -13.98 12.27
N SER A 249 -9.20 -14.06 12.88
CA SER A 249 -10.34 -13.19 12.54
C SER A 249 -11.25 -12.93 13.73
N LEU A 250 -12.15 -11.95 13.62
CA LEU A 250 -13.17 -11.60 14.60
C LEU A 250 -14.45 -12.39 14.32
N THR A 251 -14.91 -13.18 15.29
CA THR A 251 -16.00 -14.15 15.12
C THR A 251 -17.32 -13.69 15.75
N GLY A 252 -18.17 -13.01 14.97
CA GLY A 252 -19.47 -12.51 15.43
C GLY A 252 -19.33 -11.44 16.54
N ASP A 253 -20.30 -11.38 17.45
CA ASP A 253 -20.33 -10.41 18.57
C ASP A 253 -19.31 -10.72 19.70
N ARG A 254 -18.41 -11.68 19.47
CA ARG A 254 -17.41 -12.12 20.45
C ARG A 254 -16.24 -11.14 20.52
N ALA A 255 -15.94 -10.64 21.72
CA ALA A 255 -14.69 -9.94 21.99
C ALA A 255 -13.46 -10.88 21.83
N GLY A 256 -12.49 -10.41 21.03
CA GLY A 256 -11.22 -11.10 20.74
C GLY A 256 -11.26 -12.02 19.52
N THR A 257 -10.09 -12.24 18.91
CA THR A 257 -9.95 -13.05 17.70
C THR A 257 -9.97 -14.55 17.97
N SER A 258 -10.35 -15.33 16.95
CA SER A 258 -10.25 -16.80 16.91
C SER A 258 -9.41 -17.22 15.69
N ILE A 259 -8.83 -18.42 15.70
CA ILE A 259 -8.24 -19.00 14.47
C ILE A 259 -9.33 -19.67 13.64
N LEU A 260 -9.42 -19.27 12.37
CA LEU A 260 -10.30 -19.84 11.36
C LEU A 260 -9.46 -20.63 10.35
N VAL A 261 -10.02 -21.71 9.81
CA VAL A 261 -9.43 -22.51 8.75
C VAL A 261 -10.44 -22.70 7.63
N LYS A 262 -10.03 -22.46 6.38
CA LYS A 262 -10.84 -22.70 5.17
C LYS A 262 -10.00 -23.24 4.02
N THR A 263 -10.65 -23.78 3.01
CA THR A 263 -10.05 -24.08 1.71
C THR A 263 -9.81 -22.81 0.89
N THR A 264 -8.81 -22.83 0.00
CA THR A 264 -8.43 -21.69 -0.85
C THR A 264 -9.41 -21.42 -2.00
N ASP A 265 -10.33 -22.34 -2.27
CA ASP A 265 -11.46 -22.22 -3.21
C ASP A 265 -12.61 -21.27 -2.75
N ASN A 266 -12.42 -20.59 -1.62
CA ASN A 266 -13.36 -19.67 -0.99
C ASN A 266 -14.56 -20.30 -0.23
N ALA A 267 -14.54 -21.57 0.16
CA ALA A 267 -15.60 -22.15 1.01
C ALA A 267 -15.75 -21.47 2.40
N TYR A 268 -16.83 -21.81 3.13
CA TYR A 268 -17.06 -21.29 4.48
C TYR A 268 -15.95 -21.72 5.46
N PRO A 269 -15.40 -20.80 6.27
CA PRO A 269 -14.42 -21.14 7.28
C PRO A 269 -15.05 -21.88 8.47
N ARG A 270 -14.29 -22.82 9.05
CA ARG A 270 -14.55 -23.34 10.40
C ARG A 270 -13.61 -22.68 11.41
N VAL A 271 -14.06 -22.55 12.66
CA VAL A 271 -13.20 -22.21 13.78
C VAL A 271 -12.34 -23.44 14.13
N LEU A 272 -11.05 -23.25 14.43
CA LEU A 272 -10.12 -24.33 14.80
C LEU A 272 -10.41 -24.87 16.20
N GLU A 273 -10.52 -23.95 17.16
CA GLU A 273 -10.91 -24.14 18.55
C GLU A 273 -11.60 -22.84 19.01
N THR A 274 -12.59 -22.92 19.89
CA THR A 274 -13.25 -21.72 20.44
C THR A 274 -12.56 -21.29 21.74
N PRO A 275 -11.70 -20.24 21.74
CA PRO A 275 -11.03 -19.78 22.95
C PRO A 275 -12.00 -19.27 24.03
N ALA A 276 -11.57 -19.25 25.29
CA ALA A 276 -12.36 -18.70 26.41
C ALA A 276 -12.79 -17.23 26.15
N PRO A 277 -13.95 -16.76 26.65
CA PRO A 277 -14.46 -15.42 26.35
C PRO A 277 -13.49 -14.28 26.68
N GLY A 278 -13.33 -13.33 25.75
CA GLY A 278 -12.42 -12.19 25.87
C GLY A 278 -10.94 -12.49 25.53
N SER A 279 -10.56 -13.76 25.35
CA SER A 279 -9.24 -14.13 24.82
C SER A 279 -9.13 -13.83 23.32
N SER A 280 -7.91 -13.61 22.82
CA SER A 280 -7.60 -13.46 21.40
C SER A 280 -6.57 -14.49 20.95
N ASP A 281 -6.93 -15.32 19.98
CA ASP A 281 -5.99 -16.21 19.30
C ASP A 281 -5.45 -15.54 18.01
N ARG A 282 -4.14 -15.60 17.79
CA ARG A 282 -3.41 -14.89 16.71
C ARG A 282 -2.19 -15.68 16.25
N LEU A 283 -1.59 -15.28 15.12
CA LEU A 283 -0.35 -15.86 14.58
C LEU A 283 -0.44 -17.40 14.35
N PRO A 284 -1.39 -17.89 13.54
CA PRO A 284 -1.42 -19.29 13.14
C PRO A 284 -0.24 -19.62 12.22
N ALA A 285 0.39 -20.78 12.44
CA ALA A 285 1.44 -21.34 11.60
C ALA A 285 1.21 -22.85 11.44
N TRP A 286 1.03 -23.33 10.21
CA TRP A 286 0.95 -24.76 9.91
C TRP A 286 2.29 -25.46 10.16
N SER A 287 2.20 -26.68 10.67
CA SER A 287 3.31 -27.64 10.71
C SER A 287 3.76 -28.07 9.30
N PRO A 288 5.03 -28.48 9.10
CA PRO A 288 5.54 -28.86 7.77
C PRO A 288 4.85 -30.06 7.11
N ASP A 289 4.23 -30.93 7.91
CA ASP A 289 3.45 -32.10 7.47
C ASP A 289 1.94 -31.80 7.31
N GLY A 290 1.49 -30.63 7.76
CA GLY A 290 0.10 -30.20 7.72
C GLY A 290 -0.81 -30.83 8.80
N SER A 291 -0.27 -31.53 9.81
CA SER A 291 -1.09 -32.24 10.81
C SER A 291 -1.51 -31.36 12.00
N GLU A 292 -0.68 -30.39 12.38
CA GLU A 292 -0.91 -29.44 13.47
C GLU A 292 -0.85 -27.97 13.02
N ILE A 293 -1.50 -27.08 13.77
CA ILE A 293 -1.37 -25.62 13.67
C ILE A 293 -0.94 -25.09 15.04
N ALA A 294 0.20 -24.39 15.07
CA ALA A 294 0.64 -23.62 16.22
C ALA A 294 0.04 -22.20 16.18
N PHE A 295 -0.34 -21.64 17.33
CA PHE A 295 -0.88 -20.29 17.42
C PHE A 295 -0.60 -19.66 18.80
N SER A 296 -0.65 -18.33 18.88
CA SER A 296 -0.62 -17.60 20.15
C SER A 296 -2.02 -17.39 20.70
N ARG A 297 -2.20 -17.54 22.02
CA ARG A 297 -3.43 -17.28 22.77
C ARG A 297 -3.17 -16.24 23.85
N GLN A 298 -3.67 -15.02 23.66
CA GLN A 298 -3.69 -13.97 24.68
C GLN A 298 -4.99 -14.10 25.48
N ALA A 299 -4.92 -14.47 26.75
CA ALA A 299 -6.10 -14.58 27.60
C ALA A 299 -6.48 -13.24 28.26
N ARG A 300 -7.71 -13.15 28.78
CA ARG A 300 -8.26 -11.92 29.42
C ARG A 300 -7.53 -11.51 30.70
N ASP A 301 -6.75 -12.40 31.29
CA ASP A 301 -5.82 -12.14 32.41
C ASP A 301 -4.52 -11.44 31.95
N GLY A 302 -4.35 -11.21 30.64
CA GLY A 302 -3.13 -10.67 30.05
C GLY A 302 -2.05 -11.74 29.79
N VAL A 303 -2.26 -13.00 30.19
CA VAL A 303 -1.28 -14.07 30.04
C VAL A 303 -1.26 -14.58 28.61
N CYS A 304 -0.10 -14.44 27.96
CA CYS A 304 0.15 -14.97 26.62
C CYS A 304 0.68 -16.41 26.70
N ARG A 305 0.11 -17.27 25.87
CA ARG A 305 0.47 -18.69 25.72
C ARG A 305 0.73 -19.01 24.25
N VAL A 306 1.57 -19.99 23.98
CA VAL A 306 1.71 -20.62 22.67
C VAL A 306 1.04 -21.98 22.76
N MET A 307 0.11 -22.21 21.84
CA MET A 307 -0.77 -23.36 21.78
C MET A 307 -0.50 -24.13 20.49
N ILE A 308 -0.71 -25.45 20.50
CA ILE A 308 -0.74 -26.27 19.29
C ILE A 308 -2.02 -27.10 19.28
N ALA A 309 -2.71 -27.16 18.13
CA ALA A 309 -3.90 -27.97 17.92
C ALA A 309 -3.79 -28.80 16.63
N ALA A 310 -4.45 -29.96 16.59
CA ALA A 310 -4.59 -30.75 15.36
C ALA A 310 -5.34 -29.94 14.30
N ALA A 311 -4.81 -29.88 13.07
CA ALA A 311 -5.34 -29.04 12.00
C ALA A 311 -6.79 -29.39 11.63
N THR A 312 -7.20 -30.65 11.78
CA THR A 312 -8.58 -31.11 11.59
C THR A 312 -9.58 -30.50 12.59
N GLY A 313 -9.11 -30.07 13.77
CA GLY A 313 -9.95 -29.77 14.94
C GLY A 313 -10.77 -30.99 15.40
N PRO A 314 -11.70 -30.82 16.36
CA PRO A 314 -11.75 -29.77 17.38
C PRO A 314 -11.04 -30.23 18.67
N ALA A 315 -10.00 -31.07 18.55
CA ALA A 315 -9.23 -31.58 19.69
C ALA A 315 -8.62 -30.42 20.49
N ALA A 316 -8.64 -30.53 21.82
CA ALA A 316 -8.19 -29.47 22.72
C ALA A 316 -6.70 -29.13 22.49
N ALA A 317 -6.37 -27.84 22.39
CA ALA A 317 -5.02 -27.39 22.15
C ALA A 317 -4.11 -27.57 23.37
N ARG A 318 -2.86 -27.94 23.14
CA ARG A 318 -1.81 -28.10 24.17
C ARG A 318 -1.00 -26.80 24.34
N GLU A 319 -0.83 -26.32 25.58
CA GLU A 319 0.11 -25.23 25.90
C GLU A 319 1.54 -25.78 25.77
N VAL A 320 2.39 -25.14 24.94
CA VAL A 320 3.79 -25.54 24.74
C VAL A 320 4.79 -24.51 25.24
N ALA A 321 4.39 -23.24 25.35
CA ALA A 321 5.21 -22.16 25.91
C ALA A 321 4.35 -21.02 26.48
N ARG A 322 5.01 -20.18 27.28
CA ARG A 322 4.47 -18.90 27.77
C ARG A 322 5.21 -17.73 27.15
N CYS A 323 4.51 -16.62 27.03
CA CYS A 323 4.99 -15.38 26.45
C CYS A 323 4.49 -14.19 27.27
N ASP A 324 5.12 -13.04 27.09
CA ASP A 324 4.71 -11.78 27.69
C ASP A 324 3.91 -10.98 26.66
N ALA A 325 2.69 -10.54 27.00
CA ALA A 325 1.74 -9.98 26.05
C ALA A 325 2.05 -8.54 25.57
N ALA A 326 3.14 -7.93 26.06
CA ALA A 326 3.57 -6.58 25.69
C ALA A 326 4.41 -6.54 24.38
N ASP A 327 4.83 -7.70 23.87
CA ASP A 327 5.81 -7.80 22.79
C ASP A 327 5.26 -8.17 21.42
N MET A 328 6.07 -7.86 20.39
CA MET A 328 5.93 -8.40 19.05
C MET A 328 6.34 -9.89 19.01
N LEU A 329 5.51 -10.75 19.60
CA LEU A 329 5.66 -12.20 19.51
C LEU A 329 5.73 -12.64 18.04
N SER A 330 6.63 -13.58 17.76
CA SER A 330 6.71 -14.28 16.48
C SER A 330 7.41 -15.63 16.65
N PHE A 331 6.96 -16.62 15.89
CA PHE A 331 7.56 -17.95 15.84
C PHE A 331 7.26 -18.62 14.49
N SER A 332 8.00 -19.70 14.19
CA SER A 332 7.79 -20.59 13.04
C SER A 332 8.24 -22.00 13.41
N TRP A 333 7.72 -23.01 12.71
CA TRP A 333 8.19 -24.39 12.86
C TRP A 333 9.60 -24.60 12.31
N SER A 334 10.34 -25.56 12.87
CA SER A 334 11.49 -26.18 12.20
C SER A 334 11.03 -27.11 11.08
N PRO A 335 11.84 -27.36 10.04
CA PRO A 335 11.43 -28.18 8.88
C PRO A 335 11.12 -29.65 9.22
N ASP A 336 11.63 -30.15 10.35
CA ASP A 336 11.35 -31.50 10.87
C ASP A 336 10.07 -31.58 11.73
N GLY A 337 9.40 -30.44 12.00
CA GLY A 337 8.21 -30.36 12.85
C GLY A 337 8.46 -30.55 14.35
N ARG A 338 9.70 -30.79 14.80
CA ARG A 338 10.00 -31.15 16.21
C ARG A 338 10.26 -29.94 17.11
N ALA A 339 10.38 -28.74 16.55
CA ALA A 339 10.68 -27.53 17.29
C ALA A 339 9.95 -26.29 16.74
N LEU A 340 9.87 -25.25 17.55
CA LEU A 340 9.52 -23.89 17.13
C LEU A 340 10.75 -22.97 17.29
N VAL A 341 11.06 -22.16 16.28
CA VAL A 341 11.98 -21.03 16.42
C VAL A 341 11.18 -19.78 16.77
N PHE A 342 11.66 -19.01 17.74
CA PHE A 342 11.07 -17.79 18.26
C PHE A 342 11.94 -16.58 17.97
N GLY A 343 11.27 -15.46 17.70
CA GLY A 343 11.91 -14.14 17.65
C GLY A 343 12.45 -13.69 19.01
N SER A 344 13.08 -12.53 19.02
CA SER A 344 13.37 -11.79 20.24
C SER A 344 12.08 -11.53 21.02
N MET A 345 12.16 -11.67 22.34
CA MET A 345 11.05 -11.47 23.28
C MET A 345 11.61 -10.72 24.50
N THR A 346 10.81 -9.91 25.18
CA THR A 346 11.17 -9.28 26.46
C THR A 346 10.29 -9.84 27.59
N GLY A 347 10.19 -9.15 28.72
CA GLY A 347 9.42 -9.61 29.88
C GLY A 347 10.05 -10.82 30.59
N THR A 348 9.21 -11.57 31.31
CA THR A 348 9.61 -12.61 32.27
C THR A 348 10.02 -13.91 31.58
N HIS A 349 9.48 -14.19 30.39
CA HIS A 349 9.73 -15.40 29.62
C HIS A 349 10.57 -15.14 28.37
N GLY A 350 10.99 -13.89 28.13
CA GLY A 350 11.72 -13.48 26.93
C GLY A 350 13.24 -13.72 26.91
N ALA A 351 13.84 -13.33 25.79
CA ALA A 351 15.27 -13.14 25.57
C ALA A 351 15.47 -12.25 24.32
N ALA A 352 16.45 -11.33 24.34
CA ALA A 352 16.79 -10.44 23.21
C ALA A 352 17.66 -11.16 22.14
N ARG A 353 17.27 -12.39 21.78
CA ARG A 353 17.92 -13.29 20.83
C ARG A 353 16.88 -14.23 20.22
N LEU A 354 17.17 -14.76 19.04
CA LEU A 354 16.46 -15.92 18.51
C LEU A 354 16.65 -17.14 19.43
N ARG A 355 15.58 -17.90 19.66
CA ARG A 355 15.59 -19.13 20.46
C ARG A 355 14.85 -20.25 19.75
N ARG A 356 15.25 -21.50 20.00
CA ARG A 356 14.54 -22.72 19.59
C ARG A 356 13.90 -23.36 20.84
N LEU A 357 12.64 -23.77 20.72
CA LEU A 357 11.91 -24.58 21.69
C LEU A 357 11.77 -25.98 21.11
N ASP A 358 12.30 -26.99 21.81
CA ASP A 358 12.08 -28.40 21.50
C ASP A 358 10.70 -28.85 22.02
N LEU A 359 9.86 -29.42 21.15
CA LEU A 359 8.46 -29.72 21.46
C LEU A 359 8.25 -31.08 22.16
N GLU A 360 9.29 -31.92 22.25
CA GLU A 360 9.26 -33.22 22.91
C GLU A 360 9.72 -33.11 24.38
N THR A 361 10.73 -32.28 24.62
CA THR A 361 11.37 -32.09 25.93
C THR A 361 11.00 -30.77 26.63
N GLY A 362 10.35 -29.85 25.92
CA GLY A 362 10.02 -28.50 26.40
C GLY A 362 11.24 -27.60 26.65
N GLN A 363 12.43 -27.99 26.19
CA GLN A 363 13.68 -27.27 26.46
C GLN A 363 13.90 -26.09 25.51
N TRP A 364 14.48 -25.02 26.05
CA TRP A 364 14.86 -23.82 25.30
C TRP A 364 16.35 -23.81 24.99
N GLN A 365 16.68 -23.62 23.71
CA GLN A 365 18.04 -23.39 23.21
C GLN A 365 18.12 -21.96 22.67
N THR A 366 18.95 -21.10 23.26
CA THR A 366 19.30 -19.80 22.64
C THR A 366 20.27 -20.04 21.49
N LEU A 367 20.05 -19.40 20.35
CA LEU A 367 21.00 -19.45 19.23
C LEU A 367 22.15 -18.47 19.47
N ASP A 368 23.39 -18.89 19.20
CA ASP A 368 24.57 -18.02 19.28
C ASP A 368 24.92 -17.46 17.90
N TYR A 369 24.79 -16.15 17.72
CA TYR A 369 24.96 -15.50 16.43
C TYR A 369 25.27 -14.00 16.58
N SER A 370 25.83 -13.39 15.54
CA SER A 370 26.25 -11.98 15.59
C SER A 370 25.06 -11.01 15.61
N ALA A 371 24.78 -10.47 16.80
CA ALA A 371 23.74 -9.47 17.06
C ALA A 371 24.22 -8.50 18.17
N GLN A 372 23.82 -7.25 18.12
CA GLN A 372 24.12 -6.25 19.15
C GLN A 372 23.20 -6.43 20.38
N ALA A 373 23.38 -5.59 21.41
CA ALA A 373 22.52 -5.58 22.59
C ALA A 373 21.20 -4.79 22.39
N SER A 374 21.18 -3.88 21.40
CA SER A 374 20.03 -3.05 21.00
C SER A 374 19.12 -3.71 19.97
N ASP A 375 19.63 -4.73 19.27
CA ASP A 375 18.93 -5.44 18.19
C ASP A 375 17.68 -6.17 18.68
N PHE A 376 16.67 -6.22 17.82
CA PHE A 376 15.48 -7.03 18.00
C PHE A 376 15.18 -7.79 16.71
N ASP A 377 15.29 -9.11 16.77
CA ASP A 377 15.16 -10.00 15.62
C ASP A 377 13.75 -10.62 15.61
N TYR A 378 12.94 -10.27 14.61
CA TYR A 378 11.50 -10.55 14.53
C TYR A 378 11.16 -11.47 13.35
N ALA A 379 10.08 -12.25 13.49
CA ALA A 379 9.56 -13.17 12.47
C ALA A 379 10.63 -14.08 11.85
N PRO A 380 11.33 -14.92 12.64
CA PRO A 380 12.26 -15.90 12.11
C PRO A 380 11.51 -17.04 11.39
N ARG A 381 12.05 -17.51 10.26
CA ARG A 381 11.67 -18.79 9.65
C ARG A 381 12.90 -19.49 9.07
N TYR A 382 12.94 -20.82 9.18
CA TYR A 382 13.94 -21.62 8.49
C TYR A 382 13.75 -21.56 6.97
N SER A 383 14.83 -21.72 6.22
CA SER A 383 14.78 -22.00 4.78
C SER A 383 14.16 -23.38 4.50
N PRO A 384 13.62 -23.64 3.29
CA PRO A 384 13.02 -24.93 2.94
C PRO A 384 13.98 -26.13 3.07
N ASP A 385 15.28 -25.90 2.94
CA ASP A 385 16.35 -26.89 3.12
C ASP A 385 16.86 -27.00 4.59
N GLY A 386 16.36 -26.14 5.49
CA GLY A 386 16.73 -26.10 6.91
C GLY A 386 18.13 -25.58 7.24
N HIS A 387 18.95 -25.16 6.26
CA HIS A 387 20.32 -24.71 6.51
C HIS A 387 20.42 -23.28 7.06
N TRP A 388 19.40 -22.45 6.84
CA TRP A 388 19.38 -21.03 7.21
C TRP A 388 18.16 -20.67 8.05
N ILE A 389 18.27 -19.61 8.85
CA ILE A 389 17.14 -18.89 9.44
C ILE A 389 17.21 -17.46 8.93
N VAL A 390 16.15 -17.00 8.25
CA VAL A 390 15.94 -15.59 7.92
C VAL A 390 15.04 -14.94 8.96
N PHE A 391 15.24 -13.65 9.22
CA PHE A 391 14.45 -12.83 10.15
C PHE A 391 14.51 -11.35 9.75
N VAL A 392 13.65 -10.51 10.35
CA VAL A 392 13.69 -9.04 10.21
C VAL A 392 14.35 -8.44 11.45
N ARG A 393 15.45 -7.71 11.28
CA ARG A 393 16.13 -6.99 12.39
C ARG A 393 15.58 -5.57 12.51
N ASN A 394 15.21 -5.16 13.72
CA ASN A 394 14.74 -3.81 14.09
C ASN A 394 13.56 -3.32 13.21
N PRO A 395 12.42 -4.05 13.16
CA PRO A 395 11.37 -3.95 12.12
C PRO A 395 10.71 -2.57 11.92
N GLN A 396 10.92 -1.60 12.81
CA GLN A 396 10.46 -0.22 12.70
C GLN A 396 11.07 0.54 11.50
N LEU A 397 12.33 0.24 11.20
CA LEU A 397 13.20 0.82 10.16
C LEU A 397 14.22 -0.26 9.74
N GLY A 398 13.73 -1.49 9.57
CA GLY A 398 14.53 -2.70 9.55
C GLY A 398 14.80 -3.28 8.17
N ASP A 399 15.50 -4.40 8.16
CA ASP A 399 15.85 -5.15 6.96
C ASP A 399 15.82 -6.66 7.23
N LEU A 400 15.81 -7.46 6.16
CA LEU A 400 15.95 -8.91 6.23
C LEU A 400 17.41 -9.30 6.43
N TRP A 401 17.65 -10.28 7.31
CA TRP A 401 18.95 -10.87 7.59
C TRP A 401 18.84 -12.40 7.59
N ARG A 402 19.95 -13.11 7.34
CA ARG A 402 20.09 -14.56 7.55
C ARG A 402 21.22 -14.92 8.51
N ILE A 403 21.05 -16.04 9.21
CA ILE A 403 22.12 -16.78 9.91
C ILE A 403 22.07 -18.25 9.47
N PRO A 404 23.16 -19.02 9.58
CA PRO A 404 23.09 -20.47 9.53
C PRO A 404 22.17 -20.98 10.65
N ALA A 405 21.46 -22.08 10.42
CA ALA A 405 20.43 -22.59 11.33
C ALA A 405 20.96 -23.01 12.73
N GLN A 406 22.26 -23.29 12.84
CA GLN A 406 22.94 -23.60 14.11
C GLN A 406 23.53 -22.37 14.81
N GLY A 407 23.38 -21.17 14.25
CA GLY A 407 24.05 -19.94 14.69
C GLY A 407 25.25 -19.53 13.82
N GLY A 408 25.97 -18.49 14.23
CA GLY A 408 27.15 -17.96 13.54
C GLY A 408 27.02 -16.52 13.02
N ALA A 409 27.68 -16.21 11.90
CA ALA A 409 27.65 -14.87 11.32
C ALA A 409 26.28 -14.54 10.72
N ALA A 410 25.81 -13.31 10.97
CA ALA A 410 24.59 -12.75 10.39
C ALA A 410 24.91 -11.92 9.15
N GLU A 411 24.19 -12.20 8.06
CA GLU A 411 24.34 -11.54 6.76
C GLU A 411 23.07 -10.75 6.44
N ARG A 412 23.23 -9.52 5.92
CA ARG A 412 22.12 -8.62 5.59
C ARG A 412 21.69 -8.82 4.14
N LEU A 413 20.39 -9.03 3.93
CA LEU A 413 19.80 -9.38 2.64
C LEU A 413 19.13 -8.18 1.93
N THR A 414 18.63 -7.20 2.69
CA THR A 414 18.06 -5.94 2.15
C THR A 414 18.72 -4.73 2.81
N HIS A 415 18.76 -3.60 2.13
CA HIS A 415 19.52 -2.40 2.55
C HIS A 415 18.64 -1.13 2.60
N ASP A 416 17.34 -1.32 2.84
CA ASP A 416 16.28 -0.35 2.58
C ASP A 416 15.82 0.43 3.83
N ASN A 417 16.21 0.01 5.04
CA ASN A 417 15.76 0.59 6.32
C ASN A 417 14.23 0.75 6.37
N ALA A 418 13.51 -0.32 6.04
CA ALA A 418 12.09 -0.33 5.69
C ALA A 418 11.16 -0.78 6.84
N ASP A 419 9.87 -0.45 6.73
CA ASP A 419 8.81 -1.02 7.55
C ASP A 419 8.33 -2.31 6.87
N ILE A 420 8.95 -3.44 7.23
CA ILE A 420 8.71 -4.76 6.61
C ILE A 420 7.52 -5.44 7.29
N ARG A 421 6.45 -5.65 6.52
CA ARG A 421 5.17 -6.19 6.97
C ARG A 421 5.03 -7.66 6.61
N GLY A 422 5.85 -8.47 7.28
CA GLY A 422 5.86 -9.92 7.10
C GLY A 422 6.48 -10.38 5.79
N TRP A 423 6.89 -11.63 5.77
CA TRP A 423 7.61 -12.26 4.68
C TRP A 423 7.45 -13.79 4.74
N SER A 424 7.72 -14.47 3.63
CA SER A 424 7.80 -15.93 3.54
C SER A 424 8.79 -16.36 2.45
N TRP A 425 9.24 -17.61 2.50
CA TRP A 425 10.21 -18.19 1.55
C TRP A 425 9.55 -18.56 0.22
N LEU A 426 10.33 -18.53 -0.87
CA LEU A 426 9.97 -19.29 -2.06
C LEU A 426 10.17 -20.80 -1.80
N PRO A 427 9.32 -21.70 -2.31
CA PRO A 427 9.40 -23.13 -2.00
C PRO A 427 10.69 -23.81 -2.49
N ASP A 428 11.39 -23.19 -3.45
CA ASP A 428 12.68 -23.64 -4.00
C ASP A 428 13.90 -23.05 -3.27
N GLY A 429 13.69 -22.20 -2.24
CA GLY A 429 14.75 -21.50 -1.52
C GLY A 429 15.45 -20.39 -2.33
N SER A 430 15.05 -20.12 -3.58
CA SER A 430 15.72 -19.15 -4.47
C SER A 430 15.57 -17.69 -4.05
N GLY A 431 14.61 -17.40 -3.16
CA GLY A 431 14.22 -16.04 -2.84
C GLY A 431 13.18 -15.95 -1.71
N LEU A 432 12.75 -14.72 -1.46
CA LEU A 432 11.78 -14.35 -0.42
C LEU A 432 10.67 -13.49 -1.04
N ILE A 433 9.42 -13.67 -0.62
CA ILE A 433 8.35 -12.69 -0.84
C ILE A 433 8.11 -11.92 0.45
N PHE A 434 8.10 -10.60 0.40
CA PHE A 434 7.89 -9.75 1.58
C PHE A 434 7.00 -8.54 1.30
N GLY A 435 6.21 -8.15 2.29
CA GLY A 435 5.48 -6.88 2.28
C GLY A 435 6.41 -5.76 2.74
N ARG A 436 6.54 -4.69 1.95
CA ARG A 436 7.32 -3.50 2.28
C ARG A 436 6.42 -2.27 2.24
N ARG A 437 6.44 -1.43 3.27
CA ARG A 437 5.76 -0.13 3.22
C ARG A 437 6.67 0.93 2.60
N VAL A 438 6.22 1.52 1.49
CA VAL A 438 6.86 2.61 0.72
C VAL A 438 5.81 3.70 0.52
N ASP A 439 6.16 4.98 0.72
CA ASP A 439 5.22 6.11 0.61
C ASP A 439 3.88 5.86 1.35
N SER A 440 3.90 5.29 2.58
CA SER A 440 2.74 4.80 3.36
C SER A 440 1.85 3.68 2.74
N GLU A 441 2.16 3.17 1.55
CA GLU A 441 1.47 2.03 0.93
C GLU A 441 2.27 0.73 1.14
N ALA A 442 1.58 -0.34 1.54
CA ALA A 442 2.20 -1.67 1.67
C ALA A 442 2.12 -2.38 0.32
N ARG A 443 3.25 -2.84 -0.21
CA ARG A 443 3.37 -3.46 -1.54
C ARG A 443 4.22 -4.73 -1.44
N LEU A 444 3.91 -5.76 -2.22
CA LEU A 444 4.69 -7.01 -2.19
C LEU A 444 5.90 -6.96 -3.13
N TYR A 445 7.04 -7.44 -2.66
CA TYR A 445 8.28 -7.57 -3.42
C TYR A 445 8.82 -9.00 -3.37
N ARG A 446 9.49 -9.44 -4.44
CA ARG A 446 10.39 -10.60 -4.46
C ARG A 446 11.83 -10.12 -4.30
N LEU A 447 12.54 -10.67 -3.31
CA LEU A 447 14.01 -10.68 -3.30
C LEU A 447 14.48 -12.01 -3.89
N ASP A 448 15.43 -11.98 -4.82
CA ASP A 448 16.13 -13.17 -5.29
C ASP A 448 17.51 -13.27 -4.61
N LEU A 449 17.85 -14.45 -4.09
CA LEU A 449 19.04 -14.62 -3.22
C LEU A 449 20.30 -15.01 -3.99
N ILE A 450 20.21 -15.21 -5.31
CA ILE A 450 21.36 -15.56 -6.18
C ILE A 450 22.09 -14.30 -6.65
N ASP A 451 21.35 -13.23 -6.97
CA ASP A 451 21.86 -11.96 -7.52
C ASP A 451 21.49 -10.74 -6.66
N SER A 452 20.84 -10.96 -5.51
CA SER A 452 20.32 -9.92 -4.61
C SER A 452 19.33 -8.95 -5.27
N SER A 453 18.71 -9.33 -6.38
CA SER A 453 17.77 -8.46 -7.10
C SER A 453 16.43 -8.31 -6.36
N LEU A 454 15.94 -7.07 -6.30
CA LEU A 454 14.64 -6.73 -5.74
C LEU A 454 13.66 -6.41 -6.87
N HIS A 455 12.50 -7.07 -6.86
CA HIS A 455 11.44 -6.92 -7.84
C HIS A 455 10.11 -6.57 -7.17
N ASP A 456 9.51 -5.44 -7.58
CA ASP A 456 8.11 -5.12 -7.27
C ASP A 456 7.18 -6.10 -8.00
N LEU A 457 6.20 -6.68 -7.28
CA LEU A 457 5.22 -7.59 -7.87
C LEU A 457 4.00 -6.87 -8.47
N GLY A 458 3.87 -5.55 -8.28
CA GLY A 458 2.68 -4.79 -8.71
C GLY A 458 1.43 -5.13 -7.90
N VAL A 459 1.61 -5.51 -6.63
CA VAL A 459 0.53 -5.91 -5.72
C VAL A 459 0.48 -4.93 -4.54
N ASP A 460 -0.48 -4.02 -4.59
CA ASP A 460 -0.63 -2.88 -3.66
C ASP A 460 -1.65 -3.15 -2.53
N ASP A 461 -1.59 -2.34 -1.46
CA ASP A 461 -2.28 -2.54 -0.16
C ASP A 461 -2.10 -3.93 0.45
N ALA A 462 -0.95 -4.56 0.20
CA ALA A 462 -0.69 -5.96 0.46
C ALA A 462 0.44 -6.16 1.47
N GLN A 463 0.20 -7.03 2.45
CA GLN A 463 1.12 -7.33 3.54
C GLN A 463 0.91 -8.73 4.12
N ALA A 464 1.81 -9.16 5.01
CA ALA A 464 1.84 -10.48 5.63
C ALA A 464 1.63 -11.62 4.60
N PRO A 465 2.51 -11.72 3.58
CA PRO A 465 2.47 -12.81 2.62
C PRO A 465 2.87 -14.14 3.27
N ASP A 466 2.21 -15.22 2.85
CA ASP A 466 2.67 -16.59 3.08
C ASP A 466 2.60 -17.39 1.78
N VAL A 467 3.57 -18.29 1.57
CA VAL A 467 3.82 -18.96 0.28
C VAL A 467 3.97 -20.46 0.52
N ALA A 468 3.16 -21.25 -0.19
CA ALA A 468 3.22 -22.71 -0.18
C ALA A 468 2.79 -23.26 -1.54
N HIS A 469 3.35 -24.39 -1.96
CA HIS A 469 2.94 -25.16 -3.15
C HIS A 469 2.71 -24.33 -4.44
N GLY A 470 3.59 -23.35 -4.71
CA GLY A 470 3.50 -22.48 -5.89
C GLY A 470 2.40 -21.42 -5.84
N HIS A 471 1.81 -21.19 -4.67
CA HIS A 471 0.77 -20.20 -4.42
C HIS A 471 1.17 -19.21 -3.32
N LEU A 472 0.51 -18.05 -3.31
CA LEU A 472 0.76 -16.92 -2.42
C LEU A 472 -0.58 -16.45 -1.84
N VAL A 473 -0.69 -16.44 -0.51
CA VAL A 473 -1.76 -15.75 0.22
C VAL A 473 -1.19 -14.50 0.88
N PHE A 474 -1.99 -13.44 1.02
CA PHE A 474 -1.58 -12.23 1.73
C PHE A 474 -2.79 -11.47 2.29
N VAL A 475 -2.54 -10.57 3.24
CA VAL A 475 -3.54 -9.64 3.77
C VAL A 475 -3.64 -8.43 2.84
N GLN A 476 -4.80 -8.25 2.21
CA GLN A 476 -5.20 -6.98 1.60
C GLN A 476 -5.81 -6.08 2.68
N ARG A 477 -5.28 -4.85 2.82
CA ARG A 477 -5.79 -3.84 3.77
C ARG A 477 -5.61 -2.43 3.23
N LYS A 478 -6.69 -1.84 2.68
CA LYS A 478 -6.76 -0.46 2.17
C LYS A 478 -7.59 0.46 3.08
N PRO A 479 -7.13 0.82 4.30
CA PRO A 479 -7.89 1.67 5.18
C PRO A 479 -7.86 3.13 4.71
N GLN A 480 -9.00 3.79 4.87
CA GLN A 480 -9.19 5.23 4.70
C GLN A 480 -9.18 5.90 6.07
N PHE A 481 -8.55 7.05 6.15
CA PHE A 481 -8.47 7.88 7.34
C PHE A 481 -8.81 9.31 6.94
N GLY A 482 -9.63 9.97 7.75
CA GLY A 482 -10.01 11.37 7.56
C GLY A 482 -9.35 12.28 8.60
N MET A 483 -9.02 13.51 8.19
CA MET A 483 -8.46 14.51 9.10
C MET A 483 -9.50 15.13 10.04
N TYR A 484 -9.23 15.06 11.35
CA TYR A 484 -10.03 15.64 12.42
C TYR A 484 -9.21 16.62 13.26
N GLN A 485 -9.87 17.70 13.68
CA GLN A 485 -9.51 18.47 14.86
C GLN A 485 -10.37 17.97 16.03
N VAL A 486 -9.76 17.86 17.20
CA VAL A 486 -10.36 17.29 18.42
C VAL A 486 -10.14 18.28 19.55
N ILE A 487 -11.23 18.85 20.07
CA ILE A 487 -11.21 19.95 21.05
C ILE A 487 -11.93 19.47 22.31
N HIS A 488 -11.39 19.77 23.50
CA HIS A 488 -11.99 19.37 24.77
C HIS A 488 -13.35 20.07 25.00
N ASP A 489 -14.39 19.32 25.36
CA ASP A 489 -15.69 19.87 25.71
C ASP A 489 -15.70 20.30 27.19
N SER A 490 -15.53 21.59 27.45
CA SER A 490 -15.53 22.14 28.81
C SER A 490 -16.91 22.20 29.48
N MET A 491 -18.01 21.93 28.78
CA MET A 491 -19.37 21.97 29.34
C MET A 491 -19.94 20.57 29.62
N ASN A 492 -19.69 19.60 28.72
CA ASN A 492 -20.19 18.23 28.84
C ASN A 492 -19.11 17.22 29.29
N GLY A 493 -17.82 17.59 29.19
CA GLY A 493 -16.68 16.68 29.35
C GLY A 493 -16.38 15.86 28.09
N GLY A 494 -15.12 15.43 27.94
CA GLY A 494 -14.67 14.68 26.78
C GLY A 494 -14.29 15.58 25.61
N TYR A 495 -14.61 15.20 24.36
CA TYR A 495 -14.12 15.90 23.17
C TYR A 495 -15.13 16.03 22.02
N ILE A 496 -15.13 17.21 21.41
CA ILE A 496 -15.79 17.53 20.14
C ILE A 496 -14.83 17.21 18.99
N ARG A 497 -15.25 16.33 18.06
CA ARG A 497 -14.50 15.95 16.85
C ARG A 497 -15.04 16.69 15.62
N ARG A 498 -14.26 17.60 15.05
CA ARG A 498 -14.58 18.32 13.80
C ARG A 498 -13.76 17.75 12.64
N ARG A 499 -14.42 17.14 11.65
CA ARG A 499 -13.75 16.77 10.39
C ARG A 499 -13.34 18.06 9.67
N LEU A 500 -12.07 18.16 9.29
CA LEU A 500 -11.54 19.35 8.62
C LEU A 500 -11.76 19.28 7.11
N PHE A 501 -11.36 18.17 6.51
CA PHE A 501 -11.24 18.03 5.06
C PHE A 501 -12.02 16.82 4.52
N PRO A 502 -12.72 16.95 3.38
CA PRO A 502 -13.17 15.80 2.61
C PRO A 502 -11.97 14.95 2.19
N SER A 503 -12.13 13.61 2.18
CA SER A 503 -11.14 12.68 1.65
C SER A 503 -11.77 11.34 1.29
N SER A 504 -11.25 10.73 0.22
CA SER A 504 -11.45 9.35 -0.23
C SER A 504 -10.24 8.45 0.06
N GLY A 505 -9.13 9.02 0.52
CA GLY A 505 -7.84 8.35 0.68
C GLY A 505 -7.50 7.99 2.12
N ARG A 506 -6.23 7.63 2.31
CA ARG A 506 -5.57 7.46 3.60
C ARG A 506 -4.79 8.75 3.91
N ASP A 507 -5.46 9.69 4.58
CA ASP A 507 -4.78 10.84 5.17
C ASP A 507 -3.95 10.37 6.38
N ASP A 508 -2.67 10.72 6.50
CA ASP A 508 -1.88 10.53 7.73
C ASP A 508 -0.98 11.73 8.07
N GLN A 509 -0.38 11.70 9.26
CA GLN A 509 0.62 12.66 9.73
C GLN A 509 0.20 14.15 9.67
N PRO A 510 -0.91 14.56 10.32
CA PRO A 510 -1.29 15.96 10.43
C PRO A 510 -0.34 16.77 11.31
N MET A 511 0.25 17.81 10.73
CA MET A 511 1.16 18.75 11.38
C MET A 511 0.59 20.18 11.27
N ILE A 512 0.03 20.69 12.36
CA ILE A 512 -0.47 22.06 12.46
C ILE A 512 0.71 23.06 12.50
N ALA A 513 0.55 24.17 11.80
CA ALA A 513 1.49 25.28 11.86
C ALA A 513 1.32 26.05 13.19
N PRO A 514 2.37 26.74 13.65
CA PRO A 514 2.30 27.60 14.83
C PRO A 514 1.30 28.77 14.74
N ASP A 515 0.66 29.02 13.59
CA ASP A 515 -0.40 30.03 13.47
C ASP A 515 -1.80 29.49 13.78
N GLY A 516 -1.94 28.17 14.02
CA GLY A 516 -3.24 27.52 14.24
C GLY A 516 -4.19 27.60 13.05
N HIS A 517 -3.68 27.93 11.85
CA HIS A 517 -4.46 28.15 10.64
C HIS A 517 -4.06 27.19 9.51
N GLN A 518 -2.78 26.90 9.34
CA GLN A 518 -2.28 26.03 8.28
C GLN A 518 -2.05 24.59 8.76
N LEU A 519 -2.72 23.59 8.17
CA LEU A 519 -2.40 22.18 8.36
C LEU A 519 -1.64 21.64 7.14
N ILE A 520 -0.57 20.89 7.38
CA ILE A 520 0.07 20.08 6.34
C ILE A 520 0.03 18.59 6.73
N PHE A 521 -0.15 17.71 5.74
CA PHE A 521 -0.35 16.27 5.95
C PHE A 521 -0.03 15.46 4.68
N ALA A 522 0.12 14.14 4.80
CA ALA A 522 0.27 13.24 3.66
C ALA A 522 -1.07 12.58 3.30
N SER A 523 -1.35 12.38 2.00
CA SER A 523 -2.57 11.69 1.56
C SER A 523 -2.45 11.14 0.13
N ASN A 524 -3.05 9.99 -0.13
CA ASN A 524 -3.21 9.40 -1.47
C ASN A 524 -4.57 9.67 -2.13
N ARG A 525 -5.31 10.69 -1.68
CA ARG A 525 -6.61 11.11 -2.25
C ARG A 525 -6.63 11.38 -3.76
N SER A 526 -5.46 11.58 -4.39
CA SER A 526 -5.28 11.77 -5.84
C SER A 526 -4.92 10.48 -6.61
N GLY A 527 -4.86 9.33 -5.94
CA GLY A 527 -4.41 8.05 -6.46
C GLY A 527 -3.01 7.66 -5.99
N THR A 528 -2.10 8.63 -5.81
CA THR A 528 -0.75 8.44 -5.27
C THR A 528 -0.51 9.35 -4.07
N TYR A 529 0.41 8.96 -3.18
CA TYR A 529 0.79 9.80 -2.05
C TYR A 529 1.44 11.11 -2.46
N GLY A 530 0.91 12.20 -1.90
CA GLY A 530 1.44 13.55 -2.05
C GLY A 530 1.39 14.32 -0.73
N LEU A 531 2.06 15.45 -0.69
CA LEU A 531 2.05 16.39 0.43
C LEU A 531 0.91 17.39 0.23
N TRP A 532 -0.01 17.52 1.20
CA TRP A 532 -1.20 18.35 1.08
C TRP A 532 -1.20 19.44 2.16
N TRP A 533 -1.61 20.64 1.75
CA TRP A 533 -1.77 21.79 2.62
C TRP A 533 -3.21 22.29 2.58
N GLY A 534 -3.73 22.78 3.70
CA GLY A 534 -5.03 23.42 3.79
C GLY A 534 -5.18 24.32 5.02
N ASP A 535 -6.08 25.29 4.90
CA ASP A 535 -6.55 26.17 5.97
C ASP A 535 -7.62 25.45 6.81
N VAL A 536 -7.39 25.29 8.11
CA VAL A 536 -8.28 24.53 9.01
C VAL A 536 -9.67 25.16 9.21
N SER A 537 -9.83 26.44 8.86
CA SER A 537 -11.13 27.13 8.86
C SER A 537 -11.91 26.95 7.55
N LYS A 538 -11.25 26.51 6.47
CA LYS A 538 -11.81 26.44 5.11
C LYS A 538 -11.66 25.02 4.54
N SER A 539 -12.67 24.18 4.70
CA SER A 539 -12.64 22.76 4.28
C SER A 539 -12.35 22.51 2.79
N SER A 540 -12.60 23.51 1.93
CA SER A 540 -12.32 23.48 0.48
C SER A 540 -10.96 24.07 0.07
N SER A 541 -10.13 24.54 1.01
CA SER A 541 -8.83 25.16 0.73
C SER A 541 -7.71 24.18 0.36
N VAL A 542 -7.97 22.88 0.48
CA VAL A 542 -6.97 21.82 0.39
C VAL A 542 -6.39 21.71 -1.02
N ARG A 543 -5.06 21.73 -1.12
CA ARG A 543 -4.33 21.52 -2.39
C ARG A 543 -3.06 20.72 -2.20
N LEU A 544 -2.64 20.10 -3.29
CA LEU A 544 -1.37 19.40 -3.40
C LEU A 544 -0.21 20.41 -3.39
N ILE A 545 0.91 20.02 -2.79
CA ILE A 545 2.22 20.63 -2.97
C ILE A 545 3.00 19.69 -3.89
N GLU A 546 3.35 20.18 -5.09
CA GLU A 546 4.07 19.41 -6.10
C GLU A 546 5.60 19.43 -5.87
N GLY A 547 6.33 18.55 -6.55
CA GLY A 547 7.80 18.54 -6.54
C GLY A 547 8.47 17.62 -5.51
N LEU A 548 7.70 16.96 -4.63
CA LEU A 548 8.18 15.88 -3.76
C LEU A 548 7.08 14.84 -3.50
N ARG A 549 7.46 13.63 -3.04
CA ARG A 549 6.54 12.68 -2.36
C ARG A 549 6.96 12.53 -0.89
N PRO A 550 6.06 12.69 0.11
CA PRO A 550 6.46 12.73 1.51
C PRO A 550 6.67 11.33 2.11
N ASP A 551 7.71 11.17 2.95
CA ASP A 551 7.87 9.98 3.81
C ASP A 551 7.00 10.13 5.06
N SER A 552 5.78 9.62 4.95
CA SER A 552 4.77 9.53 6.02
C SER A 552 5.24 8.88 7.33
N ARG A 553 6.44 8.29 7.40
CA ARG A 553 7.01 7.80 8.66
C ARG A 553 7.52 8.93 9.55
N GLN A 554 7.86 10.11 9.02
CA GLN A 554 8.62 11.12 9.76
C GLN A 554 7.97 12.51 9.72
N ALA A 555 7.66 13.04 10.91
CA ALA A 555 6.84 14.23 11.07
C ALA A 555 7.50 15.48 10.48
N ALA A 556 6.77 16.14 9.58
CA ALA A 556 7.14 17.43 9.01
C ALA A 556 7.18 18.54 10.07
N ASP A 557 8.22 19.39 10.05
CA ASP A 557 8.47 20.38 11.10
C ASP A 557 8.34 21.82 10.57
N TRP A 558 7.36 22.55 11.10
CA TRP A 558 7.11 23.95 10.74
C TRP A 558 8.15 24.88 11.36
N SER A 559 8.52 25.94 10.64
CA SER A 559 9.33 27.04 11.14
C SER A 559 8.61 27.83 12.24
N ALA A 560 9.34 28.68 12.98
CA ALA A 560 8.73 29.51 14.03
C ALA A 560 7.71 30.53 13.49
N ASP A 561 7.90 30.96 12.24
CA ASP A 561 7.12 31.99 11.53
C ASP A 561 5.94 31.47 10.70
N SER A 562 5.67 30.16 10.75
CA SER A 562 4.65 29.46 9.93
C SER A 562 4.79 29.63 8.40
N GLN A 563 5.92 30.14 7.90
CA GLN A 563 6.15 30.36 6.45
C GLN A 563 6.78 29.15 5.75
N ARG A 564 7.48 28.29 6.50
CA ARG A 564 8.24 27.16 5.97
C ARG A 564 7.95 25.88 6.75
N VAL A 565 8.17 24.75 6.09
CA VAL A 565 8.11 23.44 6.72
C VAL A 565 9.18 22.52 6.13
N LEU A 566 9.88 21.80 7.02
CA LEU A 566 10.86 20.77 6.66
C LEU A 566 10.11 19.45 6.46
N VAL A 567 10.32 18.81 5.31
CA VAL A 567 9.65 17.57 4.91
C VAL A 567 10.69 16.58 4.42
N SER A 568 10.67 15.35 4.91
CA SER A 568 11.41 14.23 4.32
C SER A 568 10.57 13.53 3.26
N GLY A 569 11.22 12.97 2.25
CA GLY A 569 10.53 12.38 1.11
C GLY A 569 11.47 12.00 -0.02
N SER A 570 10.89 11.75 -1.19
CA SER A 570 11.63 11.47 -2.42
C SER A 570 11.43 12.53 -3.50
N ASP A 571 12.44 12.70 -4.36
CA ASP A 571 12.35 13.50 -5.59
C ASP A 571 11.57 12.76 -6.70
N ALA A 572 11.40 13.39 -7.87
CA ALA A 572 10.71 12.78 -9.01
C ALA A 572 11.37 11.50 -9.57
N ASN A 573 12.62 11.22 -9.19
CA ASN A 573 13.39 10.03 -9.57
C ASN A 573 13.39 8.96 -8.46
N GLY A 574 12.78 9.24 -7.30
CA GLY A 574 12.76 8.36 -6.14
C GLY A 574 13.90 8.56 -5.14
N HIS A 575 14.81 9.52 -5.33
CA HIS A 575 15.91 9.74 -4.39
C HIS A 575 15.43 10.36 -3.08
N ALA A 576 15.71 9.70 -1.95
CA ALA A 576 15.43 10.23 -0.63
C ALA A 576 16.16 11.57 -0.38
N ALA A 577 15.46 12.52 0.24
CA ALA A 577 16.00 13.83 0.59
C ALA A 577 15.17 14.52 1.69
N LEU A 578 15.72 15.63 2.19
CA LEU A 578 14.96 16.63 2.94
C LEU A 578 14.68 17.85 2.05
N PHE A 579 13.51 18.44 2.23
CA PHE A 579 13.01 19.57 1.49
C PHE A 579 12.56 20.68 2.43
N GLU A 580 12.88 21.93 2.09
CA GLU A 580 12.28 23.13 2.69
C GLU A 580 11.15 23.59 1.77
N VAL A 581 9.92 23.50 2.26
CA VAL A 581 8.70 23.85 1.53
C VAL A 581 8.21 25.21 2.04
N THR A 582 7.73 26.07 1.15
CA THR A 582 7.05 27.35 1.46
C THR A 582 5.58 27.24 1.04
N PRO A 583 4.66 26.75 1.91
CA PRO A 583 3.35 26.29 1.47
C PRO A 583 2.51 27.37 0.78
N SER A 584 2.56 28.61 1.26
CA SER A 584 1.87 29.79 0.69
C SER A 584 2.13 30.01 -0.81
N THR A 585 3.33 29.66 -1.29
CA THR A 585 3.72 29.77 -2.72
C THR A 585 3.75 28.42 -3.45
N GLY A 586 3.65 27.30 -2.72
CA GLY A 586 3.90 25.96 -3.26
C GLY A 586 5.37 25.66 -3.59
N LYS A 587 6.30 26.58 -3.30
CA LYS A 587 7.73 26.41 -3.61
C LYS A 587 8.34 25.29 -2.76
N VAL A 588 9.03 24.36 -3.41
CA VAL A 588 9.81 23.28 -2.80
C VAL A 588 11.29 23.48 -3.12
N VAL A 589 12.16 23.32 -2.12
CA VAL A 589 13.63 23.39 -2.26
C VAL A 589 14.28 22.16 -1.63
N ARG A 590 14.97 21.34 -2.43
CA ARG A 590 15.78 20.22 -1.92
C ARG A 590 16.99 20.75 -1.14
N LEU A 591 17.20 20.26 0.07
CA LEU A 591 18.28 20.71 0.96
C LEU A 591 19.58 19.94 0.68
N ALA A 592 20.70 20.66 0.67
CA ALA A 592 22.05 20.12 0.47
C ALA A 592 22.62 19.49 1.77
N VAL A 593 21.89 18.53 2.32
CA VAL A 593 22.26 17.82 3.56
C VAL A 593 23.47 16.92 3.31
N PRO A 594 24.55 16.98 4.12
CA PRO A 594 25.76 16.17 3.90
C PRO A 594 25.63 14.66 4.15
N GLN A 595 24.43 14.13 4.40
CA GLN A 595 24.18 12.74 4.76
C GLN A 595 23.42 12.01 3.66
N PRO A 596 23.76 10.74 3.34
CA PRO A 596 23.15 10.02 2.21
C PRO A 596 21.71 9.55 2.48
N ARG A 597 21.36 9.27 3.75
CA ARG A 597 20.05 8.74 4.16
C ARG A 597 19.38 9.62 5.24
N PRO A 598 19.01 10.88 4.94
CA PRO A 598 18.29 11.72 5.89
C PRO A 598 16.85 11.21 6.09
N LEU A 599 16.38 11.17 7.34
CA LEU A 599 15.05 10.68 7.72
C LEU A 599 14.11 11.82 8.17
N GLN A 600 14.63 12.80 8.91
CA GLN A 600 13.85 13.92 9.44
C GLN A 600 14.78 15.12 9.67
N ALA A 601 14.25 16.34 9.66
CA ALA A 601 14.93 17.49 10.24
C ALA A 601 13.93 18.38 10.98
N ILE A 602 14.42 19.07 12.01
CA ILE A 602 13.65 20.08 12.76
C ILE A 602 14.37 21.42 12.76
N HIS A 603 13.59 22.50 12.77
CA HIS A 603 14.08 23.84 13.04
C HIS A 603 14.54 23.96 14.50
N LEU A 604 15.51 24.85 14.72
CA LEU A 604 15.93 25.28 16.05
C LEU A 604 15.73 26.80 16.18
N PRO A 605 15.72 27.37 17.40
CA PRO A 605 15.55 28.81 17.62
C PRO A 605 16.56 29.70 16.87
N ASN A 606 17.74 29.16 16.54
CA ASN A 606 18.67 29.79 15.60
C ASN A 606 18.41 29.24 14.17
N PRO A 607 17.90 30.05 13.21
CA PRO A 607 17.60 29.58 11.85
C PRO A 607 18.85 29.25 11.01
N ALA A 608 20.05 29.60 11.47
CA ALA A 608 21.29 29.13 10.88
C ALA A 608 21.61 27.66 11.24
N HIS A 609 20.94 27.10 12.26
CA HIS A 609 21.15 25.72 12.71
C HIS A 609 19.94 24.84 12.36
N LEU A 610 20.20 23.60 11.96
CA LEU A 610 19.19 22.55 11.83
C LEU A 610 19.66 21.30 12.57
N LEU A 611 18.72 20.56 13.17
CA LEU A 611 18.99 19.23 13.68
C LEU A 611 18.44 18.20 12.68
N VAL A 612 19.30 17.32 12.19
CA VAL A 612 18.98 16.34 11.14
C VAL A 612 19.13 14.92 11.69
N LEU A 613 18.06 14.14 11.64
CA LEU A 613 18.05 12.70 11.84
C LEU A 613 18.43 11.99 10.53
N ALA A 614 19.36 11.04 10.59
CA ALA A 614 19.76 10.19 9.47
C ALA A 614 19.94 8.73 9.91
N ALA A 615 20.04 7.83 8.93
CA ALA A 615 20.47 6.45 9.14
C ALA A 615 21.88 6.23 8.56
N ALA A 616 22.71 5.45 9.27
CA ALA A 616 23.95 4.91 8.75
C ALA A 616 23.69 3.70 7.84
N ASP A 617 24.72 3.25 7.13
CA ASP A 617 24.60 2.11 6.21
C ASP A 617 24.42 0.76 6.94
N ASP A 618 24.78 0.67 8.21
CA ASP A 618 24.49 -0.49 9.09
C ASP A 618 23.04 -0.54 9.61
N GLY A 619 22.26 0.53 9.40
CA GLY A 619 20.88 0.68 9.84
C GLY A 619 20.70 1.47 11.15
N HIS A 620 21.77 1.81 11.87
CA HIS A 620 21.66 2.61 13.10
C HIS A 620 21.31 4.07 12.79
N THR A 621 20.49 4.68 13.65
CA THR A 621 19.94 6.02 13.43
C THR A 621 20.52 7.05 14.39
N PHE A 622 20.88 8.23 13.88
CA PHE A 622 21.61 9.27 14.61
C PHE A 622 21.14 10.67 14.24
N ALA A 623 21.21 11.60 15.19
CA ALA A 623 20.87 13.01 14.99
C ALA A 623 22.14 13.87 14.99
N THR A 624 22.35 14.68 13.95
CA THR A 624 23.49 15.62 13.84
C THR A 624 23.01 17.05 13.75
N LEU A 625 23.59 17.92 14.59
CA LEU A 625 23.41 19.36 14.58
C LEU A 625 24.30 19.98 13.48
N TYR A 626 23.70 20.72 12.54
CA TYR A 626 24.41 21.37 11.44
C TYR A 626 24.31 22.90 11.51
N ASP A 627 25.40 23.57 11.11
CA ASP A 627 25.48 24.99 10.78
C ASP A 627 25.37 25.17 9.26
N ARG A 628 24.21 25.66 8.79
CA ARG A 628 23.86 25.71 7.35
C ARG A 628 24.38 26.95 6.61
N ARG A 629 25.22 27.78 7.25
CA ARG A 629 25.79 29.03 6.68
C ARG A 629 26.94 28.80 5.69
N SER A 630 27.44 27.57 5.60
CA SER A 630 28.51 27.16 4.68
C SER A 630 28.03 25.99 3.83
N SER A 631 28.68 25.76 2.67
CA SER A 631 28.42 24.59 1.82
C SER A 631 29.74 23.87 1.56
N PRO A 632 29.89 22.57 1.92
CA PRO A 632 28.92 21.73 2.63
C PRO A 632 28.61 22.27 4.05
N TRP A 633 27.46 21.86 4.62
CA TRP A 633 27.08 22.27 5.97
C TRP A 633 28.06 21.71 7.01
N ARG A 634 28.44 22.53 8.00
CA ARG A 634 29.35 22.11 9.06
C ARG A 634 28.60 21.40 10.17
N ALA A 635 28.92 20.13 10.42
CA ALA A 635 28.46 19.42 11.62
C ALA A 635 29.07 20.03 12.89
N LEU A 636 28.28 20.15 13.95
CA LEU A 636 28.67 20.71 15.25
C LEU A 636 28.69 19.66 16.37
N ALA A 637 27.71 18.74 16.37
CA ALA A 637 27.58 17.66 17.35
C ALA A 637 26.71 16.53 16.77
N THR A 638 26.87 15.30 17.26
CA THR A 638 26.07 14.13 16.85
C THR A 638 25.68 13.29 18.07
N LEU A 639 24.43 12.83 18.10
CA LEU A 639 23.85 11.93 19.10
C LEU A 639 23.42 10.61 18.43
N GLN A 640 23.80 9.47 19.00
CA GLN A 640 23.50 8.13 18.49
C GLN A 640 22.16 7.59 19.03
N ASP A 641 21.59 6.60 18.35
CA ASP A 641 20.32 5.93 18.71
C ASP A 641 19.17 6.91 18.94
N VAL A 642 18.92 7.77 17.94
CA VAL A 642 17.75 8.66 17.88
C VAL A 642 16.81 8.14 16.81
N SER A 643 15.50 8.07 17.06
CA SER A 643 14.52 7.51 16.13
C SER A 643 13.49 8.52 15.62
N GLN A 644 13.17 9.54 16.42
CA GLN A 644 12.36 10.72 16.05
C GLN A 644 12.83 11.95 16.83
N LEU A 645 12.62 13.14 16.26
CA LEU A 645 12.88 14.45 16.85
C LEU A 645 11.62 15.33 16.83
N ARG A 646 11.42 16.15 17.87
CA ARG A 646 10.54 17.33 17.87
C ARG A 646 11.14 18.43 18.76
N LEU A 647 10.90 19.71 18.44
CA LEU A 647 11.24 20.82 19.34
C LEU A 647 10.10 21.06 20.35
N ASP A 648 10.39 21.06 21.64
CA ASP A 648 9.51 21.71 22.62
C ASP A 648 9.73 23.22 22.52
N ARG A 649 8.73 23.92 21.97
CA ARG A 649 8.76 25.36 21.75
C ARG A 649 8.57 26.20 23.02
N VAL A 650 8.12 25.59 24.13
CA VAL A 650 7.95 26.27 25.42
C VAL A 650 9.26 26.31 26.18
N SER A 651 9.97 25.17 26.28
CA SER A 651 11.25 25.08 26.99
C SER A 651 12.49 25.33 26.11
N GLY A 652 12.34 25.25 24.78
CA GLY A 652 13.45 25.30 23.82
C GLY A 652 14.28 24.01 23.74
N HIS A 653 13.92 22.96 24.50
CA HIS A 653 14.60 21.67 24.44
C HIS A 653 14.17 20.83 23.24
N VAL A 654 15.08 19.95 22.79
CA VAL A 654 14.77 18.92 21.80
C VAL A 654 14.20 17.71 22.54
N LEU A 655 12.98 17.31 22.18
CA LEU A 655 12.39 16.05 22.57
C LEU A 655 12.73 14.99 21.54
N LEU A 656 13.07 13.78 22.00
CA LEU A 656 13.45 12.67 21.14
C LEU A 656 12.96 11.33 21.66
N THR A 657 12.85 10.37 20.75
CA THR A 657 12.70 8.95 21.06
C THR A 657 13.88 8.16 20.45
N ARG A 658 14.02 6.90 20.84
CA ARG A 658 15.16 6.03 20.52
C ARG A 658 14.67 4.73 19.84
N LEU A 659 15.56 3.88 19.32
CA LEU A 659 15.18 2.54 18.86
C LEU A 659 15.58 1.44 19.86
N SER A 660 16.62 1.64 20.67
CA SER A 660 17.08 0.63 21.65
C SER A 660 16.12 0.38 22.82
N GLY A 661 15.11 1.23 23.02
CA GLY A 661 14.18 1.16 24.15
C GLY A 661 12.92 2.02 23.95
N GLY A 662 11.98 1.92 24.89
CA GLY A 662 10.82 2.81 24.99
C GLY A 662 11.12 4.05 25.85
N GLY A 663 10.28 5.07 25.75
CA GLY A 663 10.42 6.35 26.47
C GLY A 663 10.47 7.57 25.54
N VAL A 664 10.35 8.77 26.13
CA VAL A 664 10.74 10.07 25.55
C VAL A 664 11.84 10.68 26.41
N TRP A 665 12.83 11.27 25.76
CA TRP A 665 13.92 12.00 26.40
C TRP A 665 13.93 13.47 25.95
N GLN A 666 14.46 14.35 26.80
CA GLN A 666 14.74 15.75 26.49
C GLN A 666 16.26 15.99 26.50
N ILE A 667 16.75 16.83 25.61
CA ILE A 667 18.17 17.24 25.51
C ILE A 667 18.27 18.72 25.13
N ALA A 668 19.38 19.39 25.46
CA ALA A 668 19.64 20.74 24.96
C ALA A 668 19.87 20.71 23.43
N PRO A 669 19.50 21.77 22.67
CA PRO A 669 19.72 21.87 21.22
C PRO A 669 21.19 21.73 20.75
N SER A 670 22.15 21.85 21.66
CA SER A 670 23.58 21.60 21.43
C SER A 670 23.96 20.11 21.35
N LEU A 671 23.03 19.20 21.65
CA LEU A 671 23.27 17.76 21.84
C LEU A 671 24.30 17.41 22.92
N ALA A 672 24.52 18.30 23.90
CA ALA A 672 25.44 18.05 25.01
C ALA A 672 24.97 16.84 25.83
N ALA A 673 25.76 15.77 25.86
CA ALA A 673 25.34 14.48 26.43
C ALA A 673 24.93 14.53 27.91
N ASN A 674 25.52 15.43 28.70
CA ASN A 674 25.17 15.68 30.09
C ASN A 674 23.82 16.40 30.29
N SER A 675 23.16 16.85 29.20
CA SER A 675 21.82 17.44 29.22
C SER A 675 20.71 16.46 28.83
N LEU A 676 21.06 15.21 28.48
CA LEU A 676 20.08 14.18 28.13
C LEU A 676 19.38 13.66 29.41
N GLN A 677 18.06 13.80 29.46
CA GLN A 677 17.22 13.41 30.60
C GLN A 677 16.00 12.63 30.09
N ALA A 678 15.55 11.60 30.82
CA ALA A 678 14.28 10.96 30.53
C ALA A 678 13.12 11.88 30.96
N VAL A 679 12.08 11.97 30.12
CA VAL A 679 10.79 12.58 30.46
C VAL A 679 9.83 11.49 30.95
N ASP A 680 9.72 10.42 30.17
CA ASP A 680 9.11 9.15 30.53
C ASP A 680 10.08 8.04 30.05
N PRO A 681 10.54 7.11 30.91
CA PRO A 681 11.48 6.06 30.53
C PRO A 681 10.82 4.79 29.97
N GLN A 682 9.50 4.77 29.76
CA GLN A 682 8.74 3.60 29.30
C GLN A 682 7.85 3.91 28.07
N GLN A 683 7.20 5.07 28.04
CA GLN A 683 6.28 5.46 26.97
C GLN A 683 6.82 6.62 26.11
N PRO A 684 6.61 6.59 24.78
CA PRO A 684 6.00 5.53 23.98
C PRO A 684 6.85 4.25 23.98
N SER A 685 6.22 3.09 23.76
CA SER A 685 6.96 1.85 23.53
C SER A 685 7.78 1.94 22.23
N ARG A 686 8.86 1.16 22.10
CA ARG A 686 9.70 1.13 20.87
C ARG A 686 8.90 0.80 19.60
N TRP A 687 7.71 0.19 19.73
CA TRP A 687 6.78 -0.12 18.65
C TRP A 687 5.91 1.06 18.21
N ARG A 688 5.62 2.00 19.12
CA ARG A 688 4.75 3.18 18.89
C ARG A 688 5.52 4.49 19.10
N TYR A 689 6.83 4.47 18.87
CA TYR A 689 7.79 5.54 19.14
C TYR A 689 7.53 6.90 18.41
N ARG A 690 6.60 6.91 17.44
CA ARG A 690 6.18 8.07 16.64
C ARG A 690 4.84 8.67 17.09
N SER A 691 4.14 8.00 18.00
CA SER A 691 2.73 8.26 18.34
C SER A 691 2.57 9.25 19.50
N TRP A 692 3.50 10.20 19.65
CA TRP A 692 3.51 11.25 20.67
C TRP A 692 3.68 12.64 20.04
N ALA A 693 3.28 13.70 20.75
CA ALA A 693 3.48 15.10 20.35
C ALA A 693 3.56 16.04 21.58
N PRO A 694 4.37 17.11 21.56
CA PRO A 694 4.27 18.17 22.55
C PRO A 694 2.95 18.93 22.39
N GLY A 695 2.34 19.30 23.51
CA GLY A 695 1.14 20.14 23.59
C GLY A 695 1.44 21.52 24.18
N MET A 696 0.38 22.18 24.68
CA MET A 696 0.52 23.45 25.41
C MET A 696 1.37 23.28 26.68
N ASN A 697 2.00 24.37 27.15
CA ASN A 697 2.59 24.47 28.49
C ASN A 697 3.61 23.35 28.85
N GLY A 698 4.25 22.73 27.86
CA GLY A 698 5.22 21.63 28.05
C GLY A 698 4.58 20.24 28.30
N GLN A 699 3.26 20.11 28.15
CA GLN A 699 2.56 18.81 28.16
C GLN A 699 3.03 17.90 27.03
N LEU A 700 2.96 16.59 27.24
CA LEU A 700 3.46 15.60 26.29
C LEU A 700 2.43 14.51 26.06
N HIS A 701 1.71 14.59 24.94
CA HIS A 701 0.61 13.67 24.60
C HIS A 701 1.12 12.42 23.89
N TYR A 702 0.51 11.28 24.17
CA TYR A 702 0.78 9.98 23.56
C TYR A 702 -0.55 9.29 23.19
N LEU A 703 -0.78 9.13 21.88
CA LEU A 703 -1.95 8.43 21.36
C LEU A 703 -1.72 6.92 21.39
N SER A 704 -2.61 6.22 22.09
CA SER A 704 -2.59 4.78 22.33
C SER A 704 -4.01 4.19 22.17
N SER A 705 -4.23 2.98 22.68
CA SER A 705 -5.51 2.28 22.62
C SER A 705 -5.66 1.35 23.83
N THR A 706 -6.88 1.21 24.34
CA THR A 706 -7.22 0.33 25.48
C THR A 706 -8.36 -0.61 25.09
N ASP A 707 -8.65 -1.62 25.93
CA ASP A 707 -9.76 -2.57 25.73
C ASP A 707 -11.14 -1.91 25.52
N THR A 708 -11.30 -0.66 25.96
CA THR A 708 -12.54 0.12 25.87
C THR A 708 -12.42 1.35 24.95
N CYS A 709 -11.26 1.59 24.33
CA CYS A 709 -11.02 2.80 23.56
C CYS A 709 -10.02 2.62 22.40
N ALA A 710 -10.51 2.73 21.16
CA ALA A 710 -9.70 2.61 19.95
C ALA A 710 -8.66 3.74 19.77
N THR A 711 -8.94 4.96 20.24
CA THR A 711 -7.97 6.06 20.33
C THR A 711 -8.03 6.74 21.70
N TYR A 712 -7.04 6.44 22.54
CA TYR A 712 -6.86 7.01 23.89
C TYR A 712 -5.69 8.01 23.88
N ASP A 713 -5.88 9.18 24.48
CA ASP A 713 -4.84 10.20 24.66
C ASP A 713 -4.34 10.18 26.10
N GLY A 714 -3.05 9.93 26.29
CA GLY A 714 -2.39 9.96 27.60
C GLY A 714 -1.31 11.05 27.64
N GLU A 715 -1.34 11.89 28.68
CA GLU A 715 -0.34 12.91 28.94
C GLU A 715 0.76 12.33 29.85
N LEU A 716 1.97 12.20 29.30
CA LEU A 716 3.06 11.41 29.88
C LEU A 716 3.65 12.03 31.16
N ARG A 717 3.62 13.36 31.33
CA ARG A 717 4.22 13.99 32.53
C ARG A 717 3.34 13.86 33.78
N SER A 718 2.02 13.73 33.62
CA SER A 718 1.05 13.62 34.72
C SER A 718 0.41 12.23 34.86
N GLY A 719 0.59 11.33 33.89
CA GLY A 719 -0.03 10.00 33.86
C GLY A 719 -1.55 10.02 33.70
N ARG A 720 -2.13 11.18 33.34
CA ARG A 720 -3.58 11.35 33.11
C ARG A 720 -3.90 11.06 31.65
N GLY A 721 -5.07 10.52 31.36
CA GLY A 721 -5.50 10.31 29.98
C GLY A 721 -6.99 10.05 29.85
N GLN A 722 -7.49 10.13 28.63
CA GLN A 722 -8.91 10.04 28.31
C GLN A 722 -9.16 9.54 26.87
N CYS A 723 -10.34 8.97 26.65
CA CYS A 723 -10.72 8.41 25.36
C CYS A 723 -11.13 9.51 24.36
N LEU A 724 -10.43 9.62 23.22
CA LEU A 724 -10.83 10.50 22.12
C LEU A 724 -11.93 9.87 21.27
N ASP A 725 -11.80 8.57 21.00
CA ASP A 725 -12.75 7.81 20.19
C ASP A 725 -12.78 6.34 20.63
N ALA A 726 -13.95 5.85 21.03
CA ALA A 726 -14.13 4.47 21.47
C ALA A 726 -14.05 3.47 20.31
N ALA A 727 -14.38 3.89 19.08
CA ALA A 727 -14.57 2.99 17.93
C ALA A 727 -13.57 3.23 16.79
N LYS A 728 -13.06 4.45 16.62
CA LYS A 728 -12.09 4.77 15.55
C LYS A 728 -10.65 4.69 16.04
N PHE A 729 -9.84 3.86 15.39
CA PHE A 729 -8.39 3.88 15.54
C PHE A 729 -7.80 5.13 14.86
N SER A 730 -6.70 5.62 15.43
CA SER A 730 -5.89 6.71 14.90
C SER A 730 -4.72 6.18 14.08
N THR A 731 -4.15 7.01 13.20
CA THR A 731 -2.91 6.69 12.50
C THR A 731 -1.74 6.59 13.48
N ILE A 732 -1.02 5.47 13.48
CA ILE A 732 0.19 5.28 14.32
C ILE A 732 1.33 6.25 13.97
N ASN A 733 1.33 6.77 12.73
CA ASN A 733 2.29 7.74 12.20
C ASN A 733 1.79 9.18 12.42
N GLY A 734 2.19 9.78 13.54
CA GLY A 734 2.13 11.24 13.73
C GLY A 734 0.75 11.84 14.02
N PHE A 735 0.79 12.89 14.83
CA PHE A 735 -0.29 13.84 15.09
C PHE A 735 0.36 15.13 15.65
N SER A 736 -0.44 16.17 15.88
CA SER A 736 0.02 17.43 16.48
C SER A 736 -1.07 18.09 17.32
N LEU A 737 -0.69 19.03 18.19
CA LEU A 737 -1.61 19.89 18.92
C LEU A 737 -1.31 21.35 18.59
N ASP A 738 -2.33 22.20 18.66
CA ASP A 738 -2.14 23.64 18.63
C ASP A 738 -1.43 24.14 19.91
N PRO A 739 -0.37 24.96 19.81
CA PRO A 739 0.25 25.57 20.98
C PRO A 739 -0.63 26.64 21.67
N HIS A 740 -1.74 27.10 21.08
CA HIS A 740 -2.57 28.19 21.63
C HIS A 740 -3.85 27.72 22.34
N ASP A 741 -4.56 26.73 21.79
CA ASP A 741 -5.83 26.24 22.35
C ASP A 741 -5.82 24.73 22.70
N GLY A 742 -4.73 24.03 22.41
CA GLY A 742 -4.57 22.60 22.68
C GLY A 742 -5.41 21.71 21.77
N ALA A 743 -6.01 22.24 20.69
CA ALA A 743 -6.77 21.43 19.75
C ALA A 743 -5.86 20.38 19.10
N LEU A 744 -6.27 19.11 19.20
CA LEU A 744 -5.51 17.96 18.75
C LEU A 744 -5.89 17.62 17.31
N TYR A 745 -4.92 17.64 16.41
CA TYR A 745 -5.07 17.33 14.99
C TYR A 745 -4.61 15.89 14.73
N VAL A 746 -5.53 15.02 14.31
CA VAL A 746 -5.30 13.58 14.16
C VAL A 746 -6.09 13.00 12.97
N ALA A 747 -5.52 12.00 12.31
CA ALA A 747 -6.23 11.22 11.31
C ALA A 747 -6.89 10.00 11.97
N LEU A 748 -8.22 9.88 11.82
CA LEU A 748 -9.03 8.80 12.41
C LEU A 748 -9.64 7.93 11.31
N ALA A 749 -9.73 6.63 11.58
CA ALA A 749 -10.28 5.64 10.66
C ALA A 749 -11.70 6.02 10.20
N GLU A 750 -11.91 5.95 8.90
CA GLU A 750 -13.21 6.16 8.23
C GLU A 750 -13.78 4.83 7.73
N GLU A 751 -12.92 4.04 7.08
CA GLU A 751 -13.17 2.68 6.63
C GLU A 751 -11.87 1.91 6.88
N ASP A 752 -11.90 0.88 7.74
CA ASP A 752 -10.75 0.01 8.06
C ASP A 752 -11.25 -1.43 8.23
N GLY A 753 -10.34 -2.39 8.11
CA GLY A 753 -10.59 -3.82 8.00
C GLY A 753 -9.53 -4.49 7.13
N SER A 754 -9.55 -5.81 7.07
CA SER A 754 -8.67 -6.57 6.18
C SER A 754 -9.31 -7.86 5.71
N SER A 755 -8.93 -8.27 4.49
CA SER A 755 -9.37 -9.50 3.84
C SER A 755 -8.17 -10.24 3.28
N LEU A 756 -8.29 -11.55 3.09
CA LEU A 756 -7.24 -12.36 2.50
C LEU A 756 -7.38 -12.40 1.00
N ALA A 757 -6.27 -12.20 0.30
CA ALA A 757 -6.14 -12.38 -1.13
C ALA A 757 -5.22 -13.56 -1.44
N TYR A 758 -5.52 -14.29 -2.52
CA TYR A 758 -4.86 -15.50 -2.94
C TYR A 758 -4.54 -15.46 -4.44
N MET A 759 -3.36 -15.93 -4.82
CA MET A 759 -2.93 -15.99 -6.21
C MET A 759 -1.92 -17.12 -6.46
N PRO A 760 -1.79 -17.62 -7.70
CA PRO A 760 -0.59 -18.34 -8.10
C PRO A 760 0.64 -17.43 -7.91
N LEU A 761 1.76 -18.01 -7.48
CA LEU A 761 3.02 -17.30 -7.32
C LEU A 761 3.47 -16.76 -8.70
N PRO A 762 3.82 -15.46 -8.85
CA PRO A 762 4.32 -14.93 -10.11
C PRO A 762 5.58 -15.67 -10.56
N GLN A 763 5.50 -16.33 -11.73
CA GLN A 763 6.67 -16.95 -12.34
C GLN A 763 7.72 -15.87 -12.66
N ARG A 764 8.99 -16.17 -12.38
CA ARG A 764 10.11 -15.28 -12.76
C ARG A 764 10.06 -15.11 -14.27
N SER A 765 9.89 -13.88 -14.75
CA SER A 765 9.89 -13.55 -16.18
C SER A 765 11.31 -13.73 -16.73
N VAL A 766 11.66 -14.97 -17.05
CA VAL A 766 12.95 -15.33 -17.64
C VAL A 766 13.08 -14.59 -18.96
N ALA A 767 13.82 -13.47 -18.94
CA ALA A 767 14.12 -12.72 -20.14
C ALA A 767 14.84 -13.65 -21.12
N SER A 768 14.20 -13.96 -22.24
CA SER A 768 14.59 -15.00 -23.21
C SER A 768 15.91 -14.72 -23.96
N ILE A 769 16.58 -13.64 -23.58
CA ILE A 769 17.88 -13.15 -24.02
C ILE A 769 18.98 -14.19 -23.75
N GLY A 770 18.98 -14.84 -22.57
CA GLY A 770 20.04 -15.78 -22.18
C GLY A 770 20.13 -17.05 -23.02
N VAL A 771 18.99 -17.67 -23.35
CA VAL A 771 18.94 -18.92 -24.13
C VAL A 771 19.30 -18.67 -25.60
N LEU A 772 18.81 -17.57 -26.19
CA LEU A 772 19.16 -17.19 -27.56
C LEU A 772 20.63 -16.77 -27.69
N ALA A 773 21.19 -16.05 -26.72
CA ALA A 773 22.61 -15.72 -26.71
C ALA A 773 23.51 -16.96 -26.65
N ASN A 774 23.13 -17.97 -25.85
CA ASN A 774 23.89 -19.23 -25.77
C ASN A 774 23.73 -20.12 -27.01
N LEU A 775 22.55 -20.15 -27.67
CA LEU A 775 22.46 -20.80 -28.99
C LEU A 775 23.34 -20.09 -30.03
N LEU A 776 23.35 -18.76 -30.06
CA LEU A 776 24.16 -17.99 -31.01
C LEU A 776 25.67 -18.13 -30.76
N SER A 777 26.12 -18.27 -29.50
CA SER A 777 27.53 -18.51 -29.18
C SER A 777 27.98 -19.93 -29.52
N VAL A 778 27.13 -20.94 -29.31
CA VAL A 778 27.38 -22.33 -29.72
C VAL A 778 27.38 -22.47 -31.25
N LEU A 779 26.40 -21.89 -31.95
CA LEU A 779 26.36 -21.91 -33.41
C LEU A 779 27.57 -21.20 -34.05
N ARG A 780 28.05 -20.11 -33.46
CA ARG A 780 29.31 -19.46 -33.90
C ARG A 780 30.54 -20.36 -33.73
N LYS A 781 30.60 -21.20 -32.69
CA LYS A 781 31.68 -22.18 -32.46
C LYS A 781 31.60 -23.45 -33.32
N ILE A 782 30.48 -23.65 -34.04
CA ILE A 782 30.29 -24.77 -35.00
C ILE A 782 30.54 -24.28 -36.44
N ALA A 783 30.56 -22.95 -36.66
CA ALA A 783 30.84 -22.31 -37.94
C ALA A 783 32.27 -21.72 -38.04
N SER A 784 33.17 -22.13 -37.14
CA SER A 784 34.58 -21.69 -37.04
C SER A 784 35.51 -22.88 -36.89
#